data_AF-A0A9P1VTL2-F1
#
_entry.id   AF-A0A9P1VTL2-F1
#
_cell.length_a   1.000
_cell.length_b   1.000
_cell.length_c   1.000
_cell.angle_alpha   90.00
_cell.angle_beta   90.00
_cell.angle_gamma   90.00
#
_symmetry.space_group_name_H-M   'P 1'
#
loop_
_entity.id
_entity.type
_entity.pdbx_description
1 polymer ?
#
loop_
_entity_poly.entity_id
_entity_poly.type
_entity_poly.pdbx_seq_one_letter_code
_entity_poly.pdbx_strand_id
1 'polypeptide(L)'
;MCQRSLDADLALALTLNGRELLRDEPPLKVLVMSATLEGERLAALLGEAPVVRSEGRMFPVDIRWGRAAQPGEFIEPRVQQAVLQALAEESGSVLVFLPGQAEIRRVHEGLREALGGRPEVLLCPLHGELDLAAQRAAIEPASRGTRKVVLATNIAETSLTIDGVRVVIDAGLARVPRFDPGSGMTRLETQRISRASATQRAGRAGRLEPGVCYRLWSESQHEQLPAYGTAEILQADLAGLALQLARWGVAPEELAWLDAPPAAAYAQARELLGRLGALYASGALSAHGQAMAELPTHPRIAHLLLRGQALGLGELACDVAALLGERDIQRGGGADLHSRLALLAGEARTGASRGAVQRARQLARQFRGYLRGAASEAVVDPGHPRWLGCLLAFAYPDRIARQRRAGGGDYRLANGRAAQFGEPDSLMKQPWLVIADLGSRQGQREERIYLAAELDPRLFDTVLAEQVSQRDELQWDEREGVLRAERQRRVGELVLSSEALPGLDEAARSQALLGLVRRKGLELLPWTPELRQWQARIGLLRRLDLEDKGESEWPDVSDAALLERLEEWLPAYLGKVTRLAHFANLDLASILAGLLPWPLPQRLDEWAPKTLEVPSGSRIRLDYSETPPILAVRLQELFGLGDTPRIAQGRLAVKLHLLSPAHRPVQVTQDLANFWRSTYAEVRKDLKGRYPKLFHKLDPWVESLNNKKIDR
;
A
#
# COMPACT_ATOMS: atom_id res chain seq x y z
N MET A 1 26.77 -11.61 -9.56
CA MET A 1 25.63 -11.35 -8.65
C MET A 1 25.89 -10.42 -7.47
N CYS A 2 27.14 -10.01 -7.20
CA CYS A 2 27.47 -9.18 -6.02
C CYS A 2 26.65 -7.88 -5.88
N GLN A 3 26.15 -7.29 -6.97
CA GLN A 3 25.45 -6.01 -6.94
C GLN A 3 23.94 -6.13 -6.62
N ARG A 4 23.38 -7.35 -6.48
CA ARG A 4 21.95 -7.61 -6.18
C ARG A 4 20.99 -6.68 -6.96
N SER A 5 21.30 -6.50 -8.26
CA SER A 5 20.48 -5.67 -9.15
C SER A 5 19.21 -6.42 -9.56
N LEU A 6 18.16 -5.67 -9.85
CA LEU A 6 16.86 -6.22 -10.21
C LEU A 6 16.97 -7.13 -11.45
N ASP A 7 17.71 -6.70 -12.47
CA ASP A 7 17.93 -7.48 -13.70
C ASP A 7 18.69 -8.79 -13.44
N ALA A 8 19.67 -8.79 -12.52
CA ALA A 8 20.45 -9.99 -12.22
C ALA A 8 19.63 -11.01 -11.43
N ASP A 9 18.82 -10.54 -10.48
CA ASP A 9 17.91 -11.38 -9.70
C ASP A 9 16.81 -11.97 -10.62
N LEU A 10 16.22 -11.17 -11.52
CA LEU A 10 15.26 -11.65 -12.53
C LEU A 10 15.90 -12.66 -13.49
N ALA A 11 17.09 -12.37 -14.02
CA ALA A 11 17.78 -13.27 -14.93
C ALA A 11 18.06 -14.63 -14.29
N LEU A 12 18.48 -14.66 -13.02
CA LEU A 12 18.66 -15.91 -12.28
C LEU A 12 17.33 -16.66 -12.15
N ALA A 13 16.28 -16.00 -11.68
CA ALA A 13 14.97 -16.60 -11.46
C ALA A 13 14.42 -17.24 -12.75
N LEU A 14 14.48 -16.53 -13.87
CA LEU A 14 14.05 -17.04 -15.18
C LEU A 14 14.95 -18.17 -15.68
N THR A 15 16.27 -18.09 -15.47
CA THR A 15 17.20 -19.16 -15.86
C THR A 15 16.90 -20.46 -15.09
N LEU A 16 16.60 -20.37 -13.80
CA LEU A 16 16.27 -21.53 -12.98
C LEU A 16 14.93 -22.14 -13.40
N ASN A 17 13.92 -21.30 -13.64
CA ASN A 17 12.62 -21.74 -14.16
C ASN A 17 12.75 -22.41 -15.54
N GLY A 18 13.49 -21.79 -16.48
CA GLY A 18 13.76 -22.37 -17.79
C GLY A 18 14.49 -23.71 -17.71
N ARG A 19 15.44 -23.86 -16.79
CA ARG A 19 16.13 -25.14 -16.52
C ARG A 19 15.17 -26.23 -16.05
N GLU A 20 14.13 -25.88 -15.30
CA GLU A 20 13.11 -26.83 -14.86
C GLU A 20 12.11 -27.20 -15.95
N LEU A 21 11.86 -26.31 -16.91
CA LEU A 21 10.96 -26.57 -18.04
C LEU A 21 11.62 -27.43 -19.14
N LEU A 22 12.95 -27.31 -19.31
CA LEU A 22 13.70 -27.96 -20.39
C LEU A 22 14.50 -29.19 -19.91
N ARG A 23 13.92 -30.02 -19.02
CA ARG A 23 14.63 -31.14 -18.36
C ARG A 23 15.03 -32.30 -19.28
N ASP A 24 14.42 -32.43 -20.46
CA ASP A 24 14.63 -33.57 -21.38
C ASP A 24 15.88 -33.42 -22.27
N GLU A 25 16.51 -32.25 -22.25
CA GLU A 25 17.80 -31.96 -22.88
C GLU A 25 18.95 -32.05 -21.87
N PRO A 26 20.23 -32.13 -22.31
CA PRO A 26 21.35 -31.98 -21.37
C PRO A 26 21.15 -30.72 -20.51
N PRO A 27 21.20 -30.85 -19.17
CA PRO A 27 20.74 -29.79 -18.28
C PRO A 27 21.57 -28.53 -18.47
N LEU A 28 20.88 -27.40 -18.66
CA LEU A 28 21.51 -26.08 -18.73
C LEU A 28 22.38 -25.87 -17.48
N LYS A 29 23.69 -25.79 -17.68
CA LYS A 29 24.64 -25.53 -16.60
C LYS A 29 24.59 -24.05 -16.23
N VAL A 30 24.36 -23.77 -14.95
CA VAL A 30 24.31 -22.41 -14.40
C VAL A 30 25.51 -22.21 -13.49
N LEU A 31 26.38 -21.26 -13.83
CA LEU A 31 27.50 -20.84 -13.00
C LEU A 31 27.24 -19.42 -12.50
N VAL A 32 26.97 -19.30 -11.20
CA VAL A 32 26.85 -18.00 -10.54
C VAL A 32 28.20 -17.56 -10.00
N MET A 33 28.69 -16.42 -10.47
CA MET A 33 29.92 -15.82 -9.97
C MET A 33 29.60 -14.65 -9.02
N SER A 34 30.19 -14.69 -7.83
CA SER A 34 30.15 -13.61 -6.85
C SER A 34 31.54 -13.27 -6.33
N ALA A 35 31.76 -11.98 -6.06
CA ALA A 35 32.99 -11.48 -5.45
C ALA A 35 32.88 -11.40 -3.91
N THR A 36 31.70 -11.70 -3.34
CA THR A 36 31.41 -11.64 -1.89
C THR A 36 31.16 -13.01 -1.29
N LEU A 37 31.29 -13.06 0.04
CA LEU A 37 31.07 -14.24 0.90
C LEU A 37 29.61 -14.70 1.02
N GLU A 38 28.63 -14.06 0.37
CA GLU A 38 27.21 -14.49 0.37
C GLU A 38 26.95 -15.75 -0.49
N GLY A 39 27.95 -16.62 -0.64
CA GLY A 39 27.84 -17.87 -1.39
C GLY A 39 26.84 -18.86 -0.80
N GLU A 40 26.56 -18.79 0.50
CA GLU A 40 25.68 -19.75 1.20
C GLU A 40 24.20 -19.58 0.82
N ARG A 41 23.66 -18.34 0.83
CA ARG A 41 22.27 -18.08 0.38
C ARG A 41 22.07 -18.48 -1.08
N LEU A 42 23.07 -18.20 -1.92
CA LEU A 42 23.07 -18.58 -3.33
C LEU A 42 23.15 -20.10 -3.52
N ALA A 43 24.01 -20.79 -2.77
CA ALA A 43 24.12 -22.24 -2.81
C ALA A 43 22.80 -22.90 -2.40
N ALA A 44 22.19 -22.42 -1.31
CA ALA A 44 20.89 -22.90 -0.84
C ALA A 44 19.79 -22.72 -1.91
N LEU A 45 19.71 -21.53 -2.54
CA LEU A 45 18.76 -21.28 -3.63
C LEU A 45 18.95 -22.24 -4.82
N LEU A 46 20.21 -22.63 -5.09
CA LEU A 46 20.57 -23.53 -6.18
C LEU A 46 20.51 -25.02 -5.80
N GLY A 47 19.90 -25.36 -4.65
CA GLY A 47 19.77 -26.73 -4.18
C GLY A 47 21.08 -27.30 -3.61
N GLU A 48 21.73 -26.53 -2.73
CA GLU A 48 23.03 -26.86 -2.12
C GLU A 48 24.15 -27.01 -3.16
N ALA A 49 24.21 -26.06 -4.11
CA ALA A 49 25.20 -26.11 -5.18
C ALA A 49 26.64 -26.01 -4.64
N PRO A 50 27.62 -26.74 -5.21
CA PRO A 50 29.01 -26.69 -4.77
C PRO A 50 29.60 -25.28 -4.87
N VAL A 51 30.11 -24.77 -3.74
CA VAL A 51 30.78 -23.47 -3.70
C VAL A 51 32.26 -23.64 -4.00
N VAL A 52 32.69 -23.20 -5.18
CA VAL A 52 34.11 -23.14 -5.54
C VAL A 52 34.68 -21.78 -5.11
N ARG A 53 35.62 -21.79 -4.16
CA ARG A 53 36.30 -20.59 -3.68
C ARG A 53 37.63 -20.43 -4.38
N SER A 54 37.83 -19.30 -5.06
CA SER A 54 39.12 -18.89 -5.60
C SER A 54 39.74 -17.85 -4.69
N GLU A 55 40.69 -18.26 -3.86
CA GLU A 55 41.42 -17.35 -2.98
C GLU A 55 42.48 -16.58 -3.79
N GLY A 56 42.24 -15.30 -4.00
CA GLY A 56 43.28 -14.40 -4.53
C GLY A 56 44.30 -14.07 -3.46
N ARG A 57 45.53 -13.72 -3.88
CA ARG A 57 46.49 -13.08 -2.98
C ARG A 57 45.99 -11.66 -2.70
N MET A 58 45.64 -11.38 -1.44
CA MET A 58 45.31 -10.03 -0.97
C MET A 58 46.39 -9.61 0.02
N PHE A 59 47.14 -8.57 -0.33
CA PHE A 59 48.09 -7.94 0.55
C PHE A 59 47.37 -7.06 1.58
N PRO A 60 47.96 -6.83 2.77
CA PRO A 60 47.35 -5.96 3.77
C PRO A 60 47.15 -4.54 3.23
N VAL A 61 46.01 -3.94 3.58
CA VAL A 61 45.67 -2.55 3.22
C VAL A 61 45.53 -1.74 4.50
N ASP A 62 46.37 -0.72 4.67
CA ASP A 62 46.28 0.20 5.80
C ASP A 62 45.11 1.20 5.58
N ILE A 63 44.28 1.38 6.60
CA ILE A 63 43.06 2.19 6.51
C ILE A 63 43.28 3.54 7.19
N ARG A 64 43.26 4.62 6.40
CA ARG A 64 43.34 5.99 6.90
C ARG A 64 41.95 6.61 6.99
N TRP A 65 41.52 6.91 8.21
CA TRP A 65 40.23 7.51 8.49
C TRP A 65 40.27 9.04 8.37
N GLY A 66 39.29 9.61 7.69
CA GLY A 66 39.10 11.06 7.62
C GLY A 66 38.22 11.58 8.74
N ARG A 67 38.01 12.91 8.77
CA ARG A 67 37.03 13.53 9.69
C ARG A 67 35.59 13.11 9.39
N ALA A 68 34.69 13.27 10.36
CA ALA A 68 33.26 13.09 10.14
C ALA A 68 32.77 14.00 8.99
N ALA A 69 31.97 13.42 8.08
CA ALA A 69 31.34 14.18 7.00
C ALA A 69 30.11 14.93 7.53
N GLN A 70 29.95 16.18 7.11
CA GLN A 70 28.80 16.99 7.51
C GLN A 70 27.67 16.93 6.46
N PRO A 71 26.39 16.99 6.88
CA PRO A 71 25.26 17.08 5.96
C PRO A 71 25.39 18.31 5.05
N GLY A 72 25.17 18.13 3.74
CA GLY A 72 25.21 19.23 2.75
C GLY A 72 26.61 19.65 2.28
N GLU A 73 27.67 19.03 2.80
CA GLU A 73 29.04 19.30 2.38
C GLU A 73 29.31 18.75 0.96
N PHE A 74 29.91 19.57 0.09
CA PHE A 74 30.40 19.12 -1.22
C PHE A 74 31.61 18.18 -1.05
N ILE A 75 31.61 17.08 -1.80
CA ILE A 75 32.63 16.04 -1.65
C ILE A 75 33.91 16.34 -2.44
N GLU A 76 33.80 17.14 -3.50
CA GLU A 76 34.84 17.37 -4.48
C GLU A 76 36.09 18.03 -3.87
N PRO A 77 36.00 19.10 -3.07
CA PRO A 77 37.19 19.71 -2.45
C PRO A 77 37.92 18.73 -1.54
N ARG A 78 37.15 17.92 -0.79
CA ARG A 78 37.69 16.93 0.14
C ARG A 78 38.41 15.79 -0.60
N VAL A 79 37.85 15.33 -1.71
CA VAL A 79 38.49 14.33 -2.57
C VAL A 79 39.76 14.89 -3.19
N GLN A 80 39.73 16.12 -3.70
CA GLN A 80 40.91 16.77 -4.28
C GLN A 80 42.06 16.86 -3.26
N GLN A 81 41.76 17.30 -2.03
CA GLN A 81 42.76 17.35 -0.95
C GLN A 81 43.34 15.97 -0.64
N ALA A 82 42.49 14.95 -0.51
CA ALA A 82 42.93 13.59 -0.23
C ALA A 82 43.79 13.01 -1.37
N VAL A 83 43.48 13.31 -2.62
CA VAL A 83 44.29 12.92 -3.78
C VAL A 83 45.66 13.57 -3.72
N LEU A 84 45.74 14.89 -3.50
CA LEU A 84 47.02 15.60 -3.41
C LEU A 84 47.87 15.09 -2.25
N GLN A 85 47.25 14.83 -1.10
CA GLN A 85 47.91 14.22 0.06
C GLN A 85 48.46 12.83 -0.28
N ALA A 86 47.64 11.94 -0.83
CA ALA A 86 48.05 10.61 -1.24
C ALA A 86 49.17 10.63 -2.29
N LEU A 87 49.13 11.57 -3.24
CA LEU A 87 50.20 11.73 -4.24
C LEU A 87 51.53 12.16 -3.61
N ALA A 88 51.51 12.89 -2.49
CA ALA A 88 52.70 13.34 -1.78
C ALA A 88 53.26 12.27 -0.81
N GLU A 89 52.38 11.54 -0.13
CA GLU A 89 52.75 10.58 0.92
C GLU A 89 53.01 9.16 0.38
N GLU A 90 52.36 8.78 -0.72
CA GLU A 90 52.31 7.39 -1.19
C GLU A 90 52.81 7.22 -2.63
N SER A 91 53.45 6.08 -2.87
CA SER A 91 53.83 5.60 -4.21
C SER A 91 52.69 4.80 -4.88
N GLY A 92 52.84 4.57 -6.19
CA GLY A 92 51.90 3.78 -6.99
C GLY A 92 50.71 4.59 -7.51
N SER A 93 49.83 3.92 -8.26
CA SER A 93 48.66 4.58 -8.84
C SER A 93 47.52 4.69 -7.82
N VAL A 94 46.70 5.73 -8.00
CA VAL A 94 45.59 6.07 -7.11
C VAL A 94 44.27 5.73 -7.81
N LEU A 95 43.38 5.02 -7.12
CA LEU A 95 42.00 4.80 -7.53
C LEU A 95 41.06 5.58 -6.63
N VAL A 96 40.24 6.45 -7.21
CA VAL A 96 39.29 7.30 -6.48
C VAL A 96 37.87 6.85 -6.79
N PHE A 97 37.11 6.48 -5.77
CA PHE A 97 35.68 6.17 -5.92
C PHE A 97 34.85 7.44 -5.72
N LEU A 98 34.01 7.74 -6.72
CA LEU A 98 33.09 8.88 -6.75
C LEU A 98 31.67 8.42 -7.08
N PRO A 99 30.63 9.13 -6.61
CA PRO A 99 29.25 8.68 -6.80
C PRO A 99 28.75 8.80 -8.25
N GLY A 100 29.39 9.60 -9.11
CA GLY A 100 28.94 9.76 -10.49
C GLY A 100 29.84 10.62 -11.36
N GLN A 101 29.45 10.72 -12.64
CA GLN A 101 30.22 11.41 -13.69
C GLN A 101 30.38 12.91 -13.44
N ALA A 102 29.39 13.56 -12.85
CA ALA A 102 29.44 14.99 -12.58
C ALA A 102 30.53 15.32 -11.53
N GLU A 103 30.62 14.48 -10.50
CA GLU A 103 31.66 14.58 -9.48
C GLU A 103 33.04 14.21 -10.06
N ILE A 104 33.13 13.19 -10.93
CA ILE A 104 34.36 12.84 -11.66
C ILE A 104 34.88 14.04 -12.45
N ARG A 105 34.03 14.72 -13.23
CA ARG A 105 34.44 15.88 -14.03
C ARG A 105 34.93 17.04 -13.16
N ARG A 106 34.20 17.39 -12.10
CA ARG A 106 34.58 18.49 -11.19
C ARG A 106 35.89 18.20 -10.45
N VAL A 107 36.08 16.97 -9.97
CA VAL A 107 37.34 16.55 -9.34
C VAL A 107 38.48 16.55 -10.36
N HIS A 108 38.24 16.03 -11.57
CA HIS A 108 39.22 16.01 -12.65
C HIS A 108 39.70 17.43 -13.01
N GLU A 109 38.77 18.37 -13.21
CA GLU A 109 39.08 19.77 -13.52
C GLU A 109 39.91 20.43 -12.41
N GLY A 110 39.49 20.30 -11.14
CA GLY A 110 40.24 20.88 -10.03
C GLY A 110 41.60 20.24 -9.80
N LEU A 111 41.74 18.93 -10.00
CA LEU A 111 43.04 18.25 -9.94
C LEU A 111 43.96 18.67 -11.09
N ARG A 112 43.43 18.84 -12.30
CA ARG A 112 44.21 19.30 -13.46
C ARG A 112 44.83 20.67 -13.20
N GLU A 113 44.07 21.57 -12.56
CA GLU A 113 44.55 22.89 -12.15
C GLU A 113 45.59 22.79 -11.03
N ALA A 114 45.28 22.06 -9.95
CA ALA A 114 46.15 21.94 -8.79
C ALA A 114 47.48 21.20 -9.08
N LEU A 115 47.49 20.26 -10.02
CA LEU A 115 48.69 19.52 -10.41
C LEU A 115 49.61 20.30 -11.35
N GLY A 116 49.18 21.47 -11.85
CA GLY A 116 50.03 22.36 -12.65
C GLY A 116 50.63 21.71 -13.91
N GLY A 117 50.02 20.64 -14.42
CA GLY A 117 50.52 19.90 -15.58
C GLY A 117 51.71 18.98 -15.32
N ARG A 118 51.94 18.52 -14.07
CA ARG A 118 52.92 17.46 -13.74
C ARG A 118 52.81 16.27 -14.72
N PRO A 119 53.72 16.14 -15.71
CA PRO A 119 53.57 15.15 -16.78
C PRO A 119 53.68 13.71 -16.28
N GLU A 120 54.24 13.52 -15.08
CA GLU A 120 54.34 12.24 -14.41
C GLU A 120 53.01 11.73 -13.82
N VAL A 121 51.97 12.58 -13.69
CA VAL A 121 50.66 12.18 -13.14
C VAL A 121 49.56 12.24 -14.22
N LEU A 122 49.08 11.07 -14.61
CA LEU A 122 48.00 10.92 -15.59
C LEU A 122 46.64 10.90 -14.88
N LEU A 123 45.74 11.83 -15.24
CA LEU A 123 44.36 11.83 -14.77
C LEU A 123 43.47 11.03 -15.72
N CYS A 124 42.85 9.96 -15.23
CA CYS A 124 42.07 9.04 -16.06
C CYS A 124 40.64 8.92 -15.51
N PRO A 125 39.64 9.58 -16.11
CA PRO A 125 38.24 9.32 -15.75
C PRO A 125 37.86 7.88 -16.15
N LEU A 126 36.97 7.24 -15.37
CA LEU A 126 36.43 5.91 -15.68
C LEU A 126 34.94 5.83 -15.35
N HIS A 127 34.10 5.92 -16.38
CA HIS A 127 32.64 5.75 -16.32
C HIS A 127 32.11 5.16 -17.63
N GLY A 128 30.88 4.61 -17.60
CA GLY A 128 30.33 3.79 -18.69
C GLY A 128 30.08 4.49 -20.03
N GLU A 129 30.13 5.83 -20.09
CA GLU A 129 29.95 6.61 -21.33
C GLU A 129 31.26 6.93 -22.06
N LEU A 130 32.41 6.55 -21.51
CA LEU A 130 33.71 6.77 -22.17
C LEU A 130 33.86 5.84 -23.37
N ASP A 131 34.58 6.32 -24.40
CA ASP A 131 34.99 5.47 -25.50
C ASP A 131 35.93 4.34 -25.03
N LEU A 132 36.06 3.30 -25.86
CA LEU A 132 36.83 2.11 -25.51
C LEU A 132 38.31 2.42 -25.27
N ALA A 133 38.88 3.41 -25.96
CA ALA A 133 40.29 3.77 -25.85
C ALA A 133 40.58 4.47 -24.50
N ALA A 134 39.71 5.40 -24.09
CA ALA A 134 39.79 6.07 -22.80
C ALA A 134 39.55 5.10 -21.63
N GLN A 135 38.62 4.16 -21.77
CA GLN A 135 38.43 3.10 -20.77
C GLN A 135 39.69 2.23 -20.64
N ARG A 136 40.29 1.82 -21.76
CA ARG A 136 41.55 1.04 -21.77
C ARG A 136 42.69 1.81 -21.11
N ALA A 137 42.86 3.09 -21.44
CA ALA A 137 43.89 3.93 -20.84
C ALA A 137 43.77 4.05 -19.31
N ALA A 138 42.54 4.04 -18.77
CA ALA A 138 42.33 4.02 -17.32
C ALA A 138 42.68 2.66 -16.68
N ILE A 139 42.45 1.55 -17.40
CA ILE A 139 42.66 0.18 -16.92
C ILE A 139 44.14 -0.22 -16.99
N GLU A 140 44.81 0.06 -18.12
CA GLU A 140 46.18 -0.36 -18.40
C GLU A 140 47.19 0.24 -17.40
N PRO A 141 48.28 -0.48 -17.09
CA PRO A 141 49.32 0.02 -16.19
C PRO A 141 49.90 1.37 -16.66
N ALA A 142 50.26 2.23 -15.70
CA ALA A 142 50.99 3.44 -16.04
C ALA A 142 52.38 3.11 -16.60
N SER A 143 52.81 3.86 -17.61
CA SER A 143 54.15 3.75 -18.19
C SER A 143 55.24 3.97 -17.13
N ARG A 144 56.42 3.39 -17.35
CA ARG A 144 57.55 3.53 -16.41
C ARG A 144 57.90 5.01 -16.22
N GLY A 145 57.92 5.47 -14.96
CA GLY A 145 58.17 6.88 -14.61
C GLY A 145 56.92 7.75 -14.49
N THR A 146 55.72 7.21 -14.76
CA THR A 146 54.45 7.90 -14.52
C THR A 146 53.58 7.15 -13.51
N ARG A 147 52.57 7.83 -12.98
CA ARG A 147 51.53 7.27 -12.12
C ARG A 147 50.16 7.76 -12.60
N LYS A 148 49.12 6.94 -12.43
CA LYS A 148 47.75 7.33 -12.78
C LYS A 148 46.90 7.64 -11.55
N VAL A 149 45.99 8.58 -11.70
CA VAL A 149 44.86 8.83 -10.80
C VAL A 149 43.60 8.50 -11.57
N VAL A 150 43.02 7.34 -11.26
CA VAL A 150 41.80 6.86 -11.90
C VAL A 150 40.59 7.35 -11.10
N LEU A 151 39.76 8.18 -11.71
CA LEU A 151 38.54 8.72 -11.11
C LEU A 151 37.35 7.87 -11.57
N ALA A 152 36.88 6.96 -10.72
CA ALA A 152 35.93 5.93 -11.10
C ALA A 152 34.63 5.98 -10.30
N THR A 153 33.56 5.48 -10.92
CA THR A 153 32.33 5.10 -10.19
C THR A 153 32.46 3.68 -9.63
N ASN A 154 31.36 3.12 -9.11
CA ASN A 154 31.29 1.73 -8.65
C ASN A 154 31.64 0.68 -9.73
N ILE A 155 31.78 1.07 -11.00
CA ILE A 155 32.26 0.18 -12.07
C ILE A 155 33.62 -0.46 -11.73
N ALA A 156 34.48 0.26 -11.00
CA ALA A 156 35.79 -0.24 -10.56
C ALA A 156 35.71 -1.10 -9.27
N GLU A 157 34.55 -1.16 -8.61
CA GLU A 157 34.37 -1.91 -7.34
C GLU A 157 34.37 -3.41 -7.58
N THR A 158 33.71 -3.86 -8.65
CA THR A 158 33.54 -5.29 -8.98
C THR A 158 33.96 -5.64 -10.41
N SER A 159 33.67 -4.78 -11.38
CA SER A 159 33.59 -5.19 -12.80
C SER A 159 34.90 -5.06 -13.57
N LEU A 160 35.88 -4.32 -13.05
CA LEU A 160 37.15 -4.06 -13.72
C LEU A 160 38.32 -4.24 -12.75
N THR A 161 39.43 -4.82 -13.21
CA THR A 161 40.70 -4.83 -12.48
C THR A 161 41.57 -3.74 -13.09
N ILE A 162 41.95 -2.76 -12.28
CA ILE A 162 42.83 -1.66 -12.71
C ILE A 162 44.23 -2.02 -12.25
N ASP A 163 45.13 -2.25 -13.19
CA ASP A 163 46.48 -2.67 -12.88
C ASP A 163 47.31 -1.49 -12.34
N GLY A 164 48.22 -1.79 -11.40
CA GLY A 164 49.15 -0.82 -10.81
C GLY A 164 48.57 0.08 -9.71
N VAL A 165 47.36 -0.20 -9.20
CA VAL A 165 46.75 0.52 -8.08
C VAL A 165 47.31 0.02 -6.75
N ARG A 166 47.88 0.94 -5.97
CA ARG A 166 48.34 0.74 -4.59
C ARG A 166 47.55 1.58 -3.58
N VAL A 167 46.97 2.70 -4.04
CA VAL A 167 46.25 3.64 -3.17
C VAL A 167 44.79 3.74 -3.60
N VAL A 168 43.88 3.64 -2.64
CA VAL A 168 42.45 3.87 -2.85
C VAL A 168 42.01 5.10 -2.05
N ILE A 169 41.17 5.94 -2.66
CA ILE A 169 40.47 7.04 -1.99
C ILE A 169 38.98 6.78 -2.15
N ASP A 170 38.28 6.55 -1.04
CA ASP A 170 36.86 6.25 -1.06
C ASP A 170 36.05 7.43 -0.52
N ALA A 171 35.19 7.97 -1.39
CA ALA A 171 34.16 8.95 -1.02
C ALA A 171 33.13 8.41 -0.02
N GLY A 172 32.94 7.09 0.01
CA GLY A 172 31.92 6.44 0.85
C GLY A 172 30.49 6.67 0.33
N LEU A 173 30.35 7.07 -0.93
CA LEU A 173 29.08 7.33 -1.59
C LEU A 173 28.94 6.49 -2.86
N ALA A 174 27.71 6.16 -3.19
CA ALA A 174 27.32 5.50 -4.42
C ALA A 174 26.00 6.10 -4.91
N ARG A 175 25.77 6.03 -6.23
CA ARG A 175 24.50 6.40 -6.84
C ARG A 175 23.74 5.13 -7.19
N VAL A 176 22.59 4.93 -6.56
CA VAL A 176 21.79 3.70 -6.66
C VAL A 176 20.38 4.00 -7.16
N PRO A 177 19.75 3.09 -7.92
CA PRO A 177 18.35 3.19 -8.29
C PRO A 177 17.45 3.03 -7.08
N ARG A 178 16.45 3.91 -6.95
CA ARG A 178 15.42 3.85 -5.92
C ARG A 178 14.08 4.32 -6.48
N PHE A 179 13.00 3.69 -6.05
CA PHE A 179 11.65 4.16 -6.35
C PHE A 179 11.46 5.57 -5.80
N ASP A 180 11.08 6.49 -6.68
CA ASP A 180 10.65 7.83 -6.31
C ASP A 180 9.12 7.90 -6.38
N PRO A 181 8.42 7.98 -5.24
CA PRO A 181 6.96 8.10 -5.23
C PRO A 181 6.47 9.34 -5.98
N GLY A 182 7.28 10.40 -6.02
CA GLY A 182 6.93 11.67 -6.64
C GLY A 182 6.76 11.55 -8.15
N SER A 183 7.78 11.06 -8.86
CA SER A 183 7.68 10.74 -10.29
C SER A 183 6.97 9.42 -10.58
N GLY A 184 6.82 8.52 -9.60
CA GLY A 184 6.22 7.20 -9.81
C GLY A 184 7.07 6.30 -10.72
N MET A 185 8.39 6.53 -10.72
CA MET A 185 9.40 5.79 -11.48
C MET A 185 10.68 5.67 -10.65
N THR A 186 11.61 4.83 -11.08
CA THR A 186 12.95 4.74 -10.47
C THR A 186 13.79 5.99 -10.78
N ARG A 187 14.41 6.58 -9.76
CA ARG A 187 15.41 7.64 -9.87
C ARG A 187 16.73 7.22 -9.23
N LEU A 188 17.81 7.89 -9.63
CA LEU A 188 19.12 7.71 -9.03
C LEU A 188 19.30 8.61 -7.79
N GLU A 189 19.49 7.98 -6.64
CA GLU A 189 19.77 8.63 -5.37
C GLU A 189 21.24 8.41 -4.96
N THR A 190 21.88 9.45 -4.43
CA THR A 190 23.23 9.32 -3.86
C THR A 190 23.09 8.97 -2.38
N GLN A 191 23.63 7.81 -1.98
CA GLN A 191 23.58 7.35 -0.60
C GLN A 191 24.96 6.87 -0.11
N ARG A 192 25.05 6.60 1.19
CA ARG A 192 26.21 5.93 1.79
C ARG A 192 26.31 4.47 1.34
N ILE A 193 27.53 4.01 1.15
CA ILE A 193 27.81 2.60 0.82
C ILE A 193 27.70 1.69 2.04
N SER A 194 27.62 0.38 1.82
CA SER A 194 27.68 -0.61 2.89
C SER A 194 29.12 -0.86 3.35
N ARG A 195 29.28 -1.51 4.52
CA ARG A 195 30.58 -2.00 5.00
C ARG A 195 31.21 -3.00 4.04
N ALA A 196 30.41 -3.88 3.44
CA ALA A 196 30.87 -4.83 2.42
C ALA A 196 31.46 -4.10 1.19
N SER A 197 30.77 -3.11 0.64
CA SER A 197 31.29 -2.31 -0.48
C SER A 197 32.55 -1.53 -0.10
N ALA A 198 32.58 -0.89 1.07
CA ALA A 198 33.76 -0.18 1.56
C ALA A 198 34.98 -1.11 1.73
N THR A 199 34.75 -2.38 2.06
CA THR A 199 35.81 -3.39 2.17
C THR A 199 36.31 -3.83 0.80
N GLN A 200 35.41 -4.07 -0.16
CA GLN A 200 35.79 -4.39 -1.54
C GLN A 200 36.58 -3.27 -2.21
N ARG A 201 36.15 -2.01 -2.02
CA ARG A 201 36.85 -0.83 -2.53
C ARG A 201 38.26 -0.73 -1.95
N ALA A 202 38.41 -0.87 -0.63
CA ALA A 202 39.71 -0.88 0.02
C ALA A 202 40.60 -2.02 -0.52
N GLY A 203 40.04 -3.22 -0.73
CA GLY A 203 40.76 -4.36 -1.29
C GLY A 203 41.33 -4.13 -2.70
N ARG A 204 40.90 -3.09 -3.42
CA ARG A 204 41.52 -2.69 -4.70
C ARG A 204 42.96 -2.18 -4.56
N ALA A 205 43.33 -1.66 -3.38
CA ALA A 205 44.70 -1.26 -3.08
C ALA A 205 45.64 -2.45 -2.79
N GLY A 206 45.10 -3.60 -2.36
CA GLY A 206 45.88 -4.74 -1.88
C GLY A 206 46.07 -5.86 -2.90
N ARG A 207 45.90 -5.60 -4.21
CA ARG A 207 45.92 -6.66 -5.24
C ARG A 207 47.32 -7.09 -5.67
N LEU A 208 48.25 -6.15 -5.75
CA LEU A 208 49.60 -6.39 -6.28
C LEU A 208 50.66 -6.38 -5.18
N GLU A 209 50.48 -5.51 -4.18
CA GLU A 209 51.41 -5.26 -3.09
C GLU A 209 50.66 -4.63 -1.90
N PRO A 210 51.28 -4.49 -0.71
CA PRO A 210 50.67 -3.78 0.41
C PRO A 210 50.27 -2.35 0.05
N GLY A 211 49.02 -2.00 0.34
CA GLY A 211 48.40 -0.77 -0.12
C GLY A 211 47.83 0.10 1.00
N VAL A 212 47.25 1.24 0.62
CA VAL A 212 46.61 2.20 1.54
C VAL A 212 45.23 2.56 1.03
N CYS A 213 44.25 2.66 1.91
CA CYS A 213 42.91 3.16 1.60
C CYS A 213 42.55 4.36 2.49
N TYR A 214 42.37 5.53 1.88
CA TYR A 214 41.84 6.72 2.54
C TYR A 214 40.32 6.69 2.48
N ARG A 215 39.66 6.65 3.65
CA ARG A 215 38.21 6.73 3.77
C ARG A 215 37.81 8.14 4.15
N LEU A 216 37.00 8.80 3.33
CA LEU A 216 36.60 10.20 3.54
C LEU A 216 35.44 10.36 4.54
N TRP A 217 35.40 9.53 5.57
CA TRP A 217 34.48 9.55 6.71
C TRP A 217 35.20 9.03 7.96
N SER A 218 34.62 9.24 9.14
CA SER A 218 35.21 8.78 10.40
C SER A 218 34.99 7.29 10.64
N GLU A 219 35.83 6.70 11.48
CA GLU A 219 35.68 5.31 11.93
C GLU A 219 34.31 5.06 12.59
N SER A 220 33.85 5.99 13.44
CA SER A 220 32.51 5.92 14.04
C SER A 220 31.37 5.91 13.02
N GLN A 221 31.50 6.69 11.92
CA GLN A 221 30.53 6.66 10.83
C GLN A 221 30.58 5.34 10.06
N HIS A 222 31.74 4.68 10.01
CA HIS A 222 31.88 3.37 9.37
C HIS A 222 31.13 2.27 10.11
N GLU A 223 31.19 2.27 11.44
CA GLU A 223 30.49 1.29 12.28
C GLU A 223 28.97 1.38 12.14
N GLN A 224 28.46 2.58 11.85
CA GLN A 224 27.04 2.85 11.60
C GLN A 224 26.58 2.44 10.19
N LEU A 225 27.49 2.12 9.26
CA LEU A 225 27.12 1.69 7.93
C LEU A 225 26.44 0.31 7.97
N PRO A 226 25.42 0.07 7.15
CA PRO A 226 24.82 -1.26 7.06
C PRO A 226 25.87 -2.27 6.60
N ALA A 227 25.79 -3.50 7.10
CA ALA A 227 26.73 -4.56 6.77
C ALA A 227 26.74 -4.84 5.26
N TYR A 228 25.55 -4.93 4.67
CA TYR A 228 25.31 -5.21 3.24
C TYR A 228 24.38 -4.17 2.63
N GLY A 229 24.41 -4.04 1.30
CA GLY A 229 23.44 -3.22 0.59
C GLY A 229 22.08 -3.92 0.52
N THR A 230 20.99 -3.16 0.53
CA THR A 230 19.66 -3.70 0.27
C THR A 230 19.54 -4.12 -1.19
N ALA A 231 18.88 -5.25 -1.46
CA ALA A 231 18.61 -5.69 -2.82
C ALA A 231 17.69 -4.70 -3.55
N GLU A 232 17.97 -4.45 -4.83
CA GLU A 232 17.24 -3.46 -5.62
C GLU A 232 15.74 -3.80 -5.73
N ILE A 233 15.39 -5.08 -5.83
CA ILE A 233 14.00 -5.58 -5.90
C ILE A 233 13.12 -5.13 -4.72
N LEU A 234 13.72 -4.78 -3.58
CA LEU A 234 12.99 -4.33 -2.39
C LEU A 234 12.74 -2.81 -2.38
N GLN A 235 13.39 -2.05 -3.25
CA GLN A 235 13.41 -0.59 -3.20
C GLN A 235 13.12 0.11 -4.53
N ALA A 236 13.20 -0.60 -5.66
CA ALA A 236 12.94 -0.07 -6.99
C ALA A 236 11.46 -0.17 -7.40
N ASP A 237 11.10 0.55 -8.46
CA ASP A 237 9.81 0.34 -9.15
C ASP A 237 9.76 -1.06 -9.77
N LEU A 238 8.62 -1.76 -9.63
CA LEU A 238 8.44 -3.12 -10.12
C LEU A 238 7.61 -3.22 -11.41
N ALA A 239 7.23 -2.11 -12.06
CA ALA A 239 6.45 -2.16 -13.30
C ALA A 239 7.23 -2.84 -14.43
N GLY A 240 8.54 -2.56 -14.54
CA GLY A 240 9.42 -3.23 -15.48
C GLY A 240 9.50 -4.75 -15.23
N LEU A 241 9.71 -5.14 -13.97
CA LEU A 241 9.72 -6.55 -13.55
C LEU A 241 8.40 -7.24 -13.91
N ALA A 242 7.26 -6.66 -13.53
CA ALA A 242 5.93 -7.21 -13.79
C ALA A 242 5.65 -7.37 -15.29
N LEU A 243 6.12 -6.44 -16.13
CA LEU A 243 5.98 -6.53 -17.57
C LEU A 243 6.77 -7.71 -18.14
N GLN A 244 8.01 -7.91 -17.69
CA GLN A 244 8.85 -9.04 -18.12
C GLN A 244 8.30 -10.38 -17.63
N LEU A 245 7.79 -10.46 -16.40
CA LEU A 245 7.15 -11.67 -15.88
C LEU A 245 5.86 -12.01 -16.63
N ALA A 246 5.02 -11.01 -16.95
CA ALA A 246 3.83 -11.20 -17.78
C ALA A 246 4.17 -11.66 -19.20
N ARG A 247 5.29 -11.17 -19.78
CA ARG A 247 5.82 -11.64 -21.07
C ARG A 247 6.33 -13.06 -21.02
N TRP A 248 6.96 -13.47 -19.91
CA TRP A 248 7.39 -14.84 -19.70
C TRP A 248 6.20 -15.78 -19.41
N GLY A 249 5.11 -15.25 -18.87
CA GLY A 249 3.89 -16.00 -18.57
C GLY A 249 3.90 -16.68 -17.20
N VAL A 250 4.61 -16.11 -16.22
CA VAL A 250 4.75 -16.67 -14.85
C VAL A 250 4.44 -15.64 -13.77
N ALA A 251 3.95 -16.11 -12.63
CA ALA A 251 3.81 -15.33 -11.41
C ALA A 251 5.10 -15.38 -10.57
N PRO A 252 5.38 -14.37 -9.73
CA PRO A 252 6.57 -14.35 -8.88
C PRO A 252 6.68 -15.57 -7.96
N GLU A 253 5.56 -16.11 -7.50
CA GLU A 253 5.49 -17.25 -6.58
C GLU A 253 5.93 -18.57 -7.24
N GLU A 254 5.92 -18.63 -8.57
CA GLU A 254 6.37 -19.78 -9.37
C GLU A 254 7.89 -19.77 -9.62
N LEU A 255 8.59 -18.74 -9.14
CA LEU A 255 10.00 -18.51 -9.38
C LEU A 255 10.82 -18.57 -8.09
N ALA A 256 12.07 -19.01 -8.23
CA ALA A 256 13.03 -19.06 -7.14
C ALA A 256 13.78 -17.72 -7.02
N TRP A 257 13.54 -17.00 -5.92
CA TRP A 257 14.16 -15.70 -5.63
C TRP A 257 15.09 -15.76 -4.41
N LEU A 258 16.18 -14.99 -4.44
CA LEU A 258 16.95 -14.72 -3.22
C LEU A 258 16.16 -13.88 -2.21
N ASP A 259 15.48 -12.85 -2.72
CA ASP A 259 14.52 -12.02 -2.02
C ASP A 259 13.34 -11.80 -2.97
N ALA A 260 12.14 -12.21 -2.57
CA ALA A 260 10.95 -12.13 -3.41
C ALA A 260 10.49 -10.67 -3.58
N PRO A 261 9.85 -10.31 -4.71
CA PRO A 261 9.27 -8.99 -4.90
C PRO A 261 8.19 -8.70 -3.84
N PRO A 262 8.20 -7.52 -3.19
CA PRO A 262 7.16 -7.16 -2.23
C PRO A 262 5.76 -7.19 -2.85
N ALA A 263 4.85 -7.98 -2.27
CA ALA A 263 3.51 -8.25 -2.83
C ALA A 263 2.71 -6.97 -3.13
N ALA A 264 2.72 -5.98 -2.23
CA ALA A 264 2.00 -4.72 -2.42
C ALA A 264 2.57 -3.89 -3.59
N ALA A 265 3.90 -3.80 -3.70
CA ALA A 265 4.55 -3.08 -4.80
C ALA A 265 4.34 -3.78 -6.14
N TYR A 266 4.37 -5.12 -6.15
CA TYR A 266 4.08 -5.92 -7.34
C TYR A 266 2.62 -5.79 -7.80
N ALA A 267 1.67 -5.79 -6.86
CA ALA A 267 0.26 -5.56 -7.18
C ALA A 267 0.02 -4.17 -7.78
N GLN A 268 0.67 -3.13 -7.22
CA GLN A 268 0.62 -1.77 -7.76
C GLN A 268 1.19 -1.70 -9.18
N ALA A 269 2.31 -2.38 -9.44
CA ALA A 269 2.91 -2.49 -10.76
C ALA A 269 1.95 -3.14 -11.78
N ARG A 270 1.28 -4.23 -11.40
CA ARG A 270 0.28 -4.89 -12.27
C ARG A 270 -0.94 -4.00 -12.54
N GLU A 271 -1.44 -3.29 -11.52
CA GLU A 271 -2.54 -2.34 -11.71
C GLU A 271 -2.16 -1.24 -12.70
N LEU A 272 -0.96 -0.67 -12.57
CA LEU A 272 -0.43 0.30 -13.52
C LEU A 272 -0.37 -0.28 -14.94
N LEU A 273 0.20 -1.47 -15.11
CA LEU A 273 0.28 -2.11 -16.42
C LEU A 273 -1.11 -2.38 -17.03
N GLY A 274 -2.10 -2.73 -16.23
CA GLY A 274 -3.50 -2.81 -16.66
C GLY A 274 -4.05 -1.46 -17.15
N ARG A 275 -3.80 -0.37 -16.40
CA ARG A 275 -4.19 1.00 -16.79
C ARG A 275 -3.48 1.49 -18.06
N LEU A 276 -2.25 1.05 -18.31
CA LEU A 276 -1.49 1.33 -19.53
C LEU A 276 -1.91 0.43 -20.72
N GLY A 277 -2.91 -0.43 -20.55
CA GLY A 277 -3.34 -1.38 -21.58
C GLY A 277 -2.31 -2.45 -21.91
N ALA A 278 -1.27 -2.63 -21.08
CA ALA A 278 -0.24 -3.64 -21.28
C ALA A 278 -0.71 -5.05 -20.90
N LEU A 279 -1.71 -5.14 -20.02
CA LEU A 279 -2.31 -6.40 -19.57
C LEU A 279 -3.80 -6.43 -19.88
N TYR A 280 -4.31 -7.59 -20.28
CA TYR A 280 -5.74 -7.87 -20.30
C TYR A 280 -6.30 -8.07 -18.89
N ALA A 281 -7.63 -8.08 -18.75
CA ALA A 281 -8.29 -8.36 -17.47
C ALA A 281 -7.95 -9.75 -16.89
N SER A 282 -7.58 -10.71 -17.73
CA SER A 282 -7.07 -12.02 -17.32
C SER A 282 -5.67 -11.96 -16.67
N GLY A 283 -4.97 -10.83 -16.81
CA GLY A 283 -3.57 -10.66 -16.42
C GLY A 283 -2.56 -11.05 -17.49
N ALA A 284 -3.00 -11.56 -18.64
CA ALA A 284 -2.14 -11.89 -19.78
C ALA A 284 -1.61 -10.63 -20.48
N LEU A 285 -0.42 -10.73 -21.07
CA LEU A 285 0.18 -9.64 -21.84
C LEU A 285 -0.63 -9.33 -23.11
N SER A 286 -0.87 -8.05 -23.39
CA SER A 286 -1.54 -7.60 -24.62
C SER A 286 -0.55 -7.41 -25.76
N ALA A 287 -1.05 -7.26 -27.00
CA ALA A 287 -0.21 -6.88 -28.14
C ALA A 287 0.52 -5.54 -27.91
N HIS A 288 -0.15 -4.59 -27.24
CA HIS A 288 0.46 -3.34 -26.82
C HIS A 288 1.52 -3.55 -25.74
N GLY A 289 1.25 -4.40 -24.75
CA GLY A 289 2.21 -4.80 -23.72
C GLY A 289 3.46 -5.48 -24.30
N GLN A 290 3.30 -6.30 -25.35
CA GLN A 290 4.40 -6.91 -26.07
C GLN A 290 5.29 -5.86 -26.73
N ALA A 291 4.70 -4.88 -27.43
CA ALA A 291 5.45 -3.76 -28.01
C ALA A 291 6.15 -2.90 -26.94
N MET A 292 5.49 -2.68 -25.79
CA MET A 292 6.11 -1.99 -24.66
C MET A 292 7.34 -2.72 -24.13
N ALA A 293 7.29 -4.06 -24.05
CA ALA A 293 8.36 -4.89 -23.53
C ALA A 293 9.59 -4.98 -24.45
N GLU A 294 9.48 -4.53 -25.71
CA GLU A 294 10.60 -4.44 -26.66
C GLU A 294 11.41 -3.15 -26.51
N LEU A 295 10.83 -2.11 -25.91
CA LEU A 295 11.52 -0.84 -25.67
C LEU A 295 12.36 -0.93 -24.39
N PRO A 296 13.64 -0.52 -24.40
CA PRO A 296 14.51 -0.53 -23.21
C PRO A 296 14.23 0.69 -22.32
N THR A 297 12.97 0.88 -21.93
CA THR A 297 12.51 2.02 -21.13
C THR A 297 11.48 1.60 -20.09
N HIS A 298 11.18 2.49 -19.15
CA HIS A 298 10.14 2.26 -18.15
C HIS A 298 8.75 2.09 -18.82
N PRO A 299 7.85 1.21 -18.34
CA PRO A 299 6.55 0.97 -19.00
C PRO A 299 5.70 2.23 -19.27
N ARG A 300 5.71 3.23 -18.36
CA ARG A 300 5.04 4.52 -18.60
C ARG A 300 5.59 5.25 -19.82
N ILE A 301 6.91 5.24 -19.98
CA ILE A 301 7.61 5.88 -21.10
C ILE A 301 7.38 5.10 -22.38
N ALA A 302 7.47 3.77 -22.33
CA ALA A 302 7.17 2.91 -23.46
C ALA A 302 5.75 3.14 -24.00
N HIS A 303 4.75 3.16 -23.11
CA HIS A 303 3.35 3.41 -23.49
C HIS A 303 3.18 4.81 -24.11
N LEU A 304 3.74 5.86 -23.48
CA LEU A 304 3.73 7.24 -24.01
C LEU A 304 4.36 7.32 -25.41
N LEU A 305 5.53 6.71 -25.61
CA LEU A 305 6.26 6.74 -26.88
C LEU A 305 5.47 6.05 -27.98
N LEU A 306 4.91 4.86 -27.70
CA LEU A 306 4.13 4.09 -28.68
C LEU A 306 2.82 4.78 -29.06
N ARG A 307 2.04 5.27 -28.08
CA ARG A 307 0.81 6.02 -28.37
C ARG A 307 1.11 7.35 -29.07
N GLY A 308 2.16 8.05 -28.64
CA GLY A 308 2.63 9.26 -29.30
C GLY A 308 3.01 9.01 -30.76
N GLN A 309 3.73 7.92 -31.06
CA GLN A 309 4.06 7.56 -32.44
C GLN A 309 2.81 7.21 -33.26
N ALA A 310 1.89 6.41 -32.71
CA ALA A 310 0.66 6.03 -33.39
C ALA A 310 -0.17 7.27 -33.81
N LEU A 311 -0.21 8.30 -32.95
CA LEU A 311 -0.92 9.55 -33.18
C LEU A 311 -0.17 10.56 -34.06
N GLY A 312 1.06 10.26 -34.50
CA GLY A 312 1.89 11.20 -35.27
C GLY A 312 2.55 12.31 -34.42
N LEU A 313 2.63 12.11 -33.11
CA LEU A 313 3.21 13.01 -32.11
C LEU A 313 4.60 12.55 -31.62
N GLY A 314 5.29 11.69 -32.38
CA GLY A 314 6.53 11.02 -31.95
C GLY A 314 7.63 11.95 -31.45
N GLU A 315 7.85 13.10 -32.11
CA GLU A 315 8.86 14.09 -31.67
C GLU A 315 8.51 14.67 -30.29
N LEU A 316 7.28 15.16 -30.11
CA LEU A 316 6.80 15.69 -28.84
C LEU A 316 6.81 14.61 -27.75
N ALA A 317 6.43 13.38 -28.09
CA ALA A 317 6.46 12.23 -27.19
C ALA A 317 7.89 11.94 -26.68
N CYS A 318 8.88 11.97 -27.57
CA CYS A 318 10.29 11.79 -27.19
C CYS A 318 10.80 12.92 -26.29
N ASP A 319 10.40 14.16 -26.57
CA ASP A 319 10.78 15.33 -25.77
C ASP A 319 10.15 15.26 -24.36
N VAL A 320 8.86 14.93 -24.27
CA VAL A 320 8.18 14.72 -22.98
C VAL A 320 8.80 13.55 -22.22
N ALA A 321 9.00 12.41 -22.87
CA ALA A 321 9.66 11.25 -22.26
C ALA A 321 11.04 11.60 -21.69
N ALA A 322 11.82 12.40 -22.41
CA ALA A 322 13.14 12.82 -21.96
C ALA A 322 13.08 13.76 -20.75
N LEU A 323 12.11 14.67 -20.70
CA LEU A 323 11.88 15.53 -19.54
C LEU A 323 11.43 14.73 -18.31
N LEU A 324 10.63 13.68 -18.49
CA LEU A 324 10.19 12.79 -17.41
C LEU A 324 11.33 11.91 -16.85
N GLY A 325 12.28 11.52 -17.71
CA GLY A 325 13.42 10.68 -17.32
C GLY A 325 14.53 11.43 -16.59
N GLU A 326 14.61 12.75 -16.72
CA GLU A 326 15.64 13.58 -16.07
C GLU A 326 15.11 14.31 -14.82
N ARG A 327 16.03 14.81 -13.99
CA ARG A 327 15.66 15.81 -12.98
C ARG A 327 15.21 17.08 -13.67
N ASP A 328 14.29 17.81 -13.04
CA ASP A 328 13.75 19.05 -13.59
C ASP A 328 14.88 19.98 -14.08
N ILE A 329 14.79 20.33 -15.36
CA ILE A 329 15.79 21.09 -16.09
C ILE A 329 15.73 22.59 -15.73
N GLN A 330 14.66 23.03 -15.06
CA GLN A 330 14.46 24.43 -14.66
C GLN A 330 14.38 24.55 -13.14
N ARG A 331 15.07 25.55 -12.59
CA ARG A 331 14.95 25.89 -11.16
C ARG A 331 13.90 26.98 -10.96
N GLY A 332 12.93 26.73 -10.09
CA GLY A 332 11.89 27.72 -9.73
C GLY A 332 10.93 28.07 -10.88
N GLY A 333 10.77 27.18 -11.87
CA GLY A 333 9.99 27.46 -13.08
C GLY A 333 8.48 27.25 -12.95
N GLY A 334 7.92 27.16 -11.75
CA GLY A 334 6.55 26.67 -11.54
C GLY A 334 6.38 25.22 -12.00
N ALA A 335 5.12 24.77 -12.06
CA ALA A 335 4.74 23.40 -12.37
C ALA A 335 4.42 23.15 -13.86
N ASP A 336 4.20 24.19 -14.66
CA ASP A 336 3.80 24.03 -16.07
C ASP A 336 4.91 23.43 -16.95
N LEU A 337 4.69 22.20 -17.44
CA LEU A 337 5.63 21.47 -18.28
C LEU A 337 5.89 22.17 -19.64
N HIS A 338 4.99 23.02 -20.14
CA HIS A 338 5.23 23.78 -21.38
C HIS A 338 6.50 24.63 -21.30
N SER A 339 6.78 25.20 -20.12
CA SER A 339 7.99 25.97 -19.89
C SER A 339 9.27 25.14 -20.10
N ARG A 340 9.26 23.86 -19.72
CA ARG A 340 10.40 22.95 -19.91
C ARG A 340 10.56 22.56 -21.38
N LEU A 341 9.47 22.41 -22.12
CA LEU A 341 9.54 22.18 -23.57
C LEU A 341 10.15 23.38 -24.30
N ALA A 342 9.76 24.62 -23.94
CA ALA A 342 10.36 25.83 -24.52
C ALA A 342 11.88 25.93 -24.23
N LEU A 343 12.32 25.51 -23.04
CA LEU A 343 13.75 25.39 -22.72
C LEU A 343 14.45 24.32 -23.58
N LEU A 344 13.79 23.17 -23.78
CA LEU A 344 14.32 22.07 -24.59
C LEU A 344 14.44 22.47 -26.07
N ALA A 345 13.44 23.17 -26.61
CA ALA A 345 13.45 23.75 -27.96
C ALA A 345 14.48 24.88 -28.11
N GLY A 346 14.90 25.50 -27.01
CA GLY A 346 15.86 26.62 -27.00
C GLY A 346 15.22 27.99 -27.21
N GLU A 347 13.90 28.06 -27.15
CA GLU A 347 13.08 29.27 -27.24
C GLU A 347 13.18 30.11 -25.96
N ALA A 348 13.45 29.46 -24.83
CA ALA A 348 13.69 30.10 -23.54
C ALA A 348 15.06 29.68 -22.95
N ARG A 349 15.63 30.53 -22.08
CA ARG A 349 16.94 30.28 -21.43
C ARG A 349 16.99 30.60 -19.94
N THR A 350 15.97 31.24 -19.39
CA THR A 350 15.95 31.69 -17.99
C THR A 350 15.75 30.52 -17.03
N GLY A 351 16.55 30.47 -15.95
CA GLY A 351 16.45 29.41 -14.93
C GLY A 351 16.85 28.00 -15.38
N ALA A 352 17.31 27.83 -16.63
CA ALA A 352 17.66 26.54 -17.21
C ALA A 352 19.03 26.04 -16.78
N SER A 353 19.10 24.78 -16.36
CA SER A 353 20.36 24.07 -16.18
C SER A 353 20.87 23.59 -17.54
N ARG A 354 21.87 24.28 -18.11
CA ARG A 354 22.46 23.95 -19.43
C ARG A 354 22.80 22.46 -19.57
N GLY A 355 23.43 21.88 -18.54
CA GLY A 355 23.80 20.47 -18.54
C GLY A 355 22.60 19.52 -18.48
N ALA A 356 21.52 19.88 -17.79
CA ALA A 356 20.29 19.08 -17.74
C ALA A 356 19.54 19.13 -19.08
N VAL A 357 19.44 20.32 -19.70
CA VAL A 357 18.85 20.48 -21.04
C VAL A 357 19.60 19.66 -22.08
N GLN A 358 20.94 19.66 -22.05
CA GLN A 358 21.74 18.86 -22.98
C GLN A 358 21.49 17.36 -22.83
N ARG A 359 21.41 16.84 -21.60
CA ARG A 359 21.07 15.44 -21.35
C ARG A 359 19.66 15.09 -21.82
N ALA A 360 18.67 15.93 -21.52
CA ALA A 360 17.31 15.74 -22.01
C ALA A 360 17.27 15.69 -23.56
N ARG A 361 18.00 16.57 -24.27
CA ARG A 361 18.10 16.51 -25.75
C ARG A 361 18.78 15.24 -26.25
N GLN A 362 19.78 14.72 -25.54
CA GLN A 362 20.43 13.46 -25.90
C GLN A 362 19.47 12.29 -25.72
N LEU A 363 18.74 12.25 -24.61
CA LEU A 363 17.76 11.22 -24.31
C LEU A 363 16.58 11.25 -25.30
N ALA A 364 16.09 12.44 -25.65
CA ALA A 364 15.07 12.60 -26.68
C ALA A 364 15.52 12.02 -28.04
N ARG A 365 16.76 12.31 -28.46
CA ARG A 365 17.34 11.73 -29.69
C ARG A 365 17.45 10.20 -29.62
N GLN A 366 17.80 9.66 -28.45
CA GLN A 366 17.86 8.22 -28.24
C GLN A 366 16.47 7.58 -28.41
N PHE A 367 15.42 8.16 -27.80
CA PHE A 367 14.06 7.67 -27.94
C PHE A 367 13.54 7.74 -29.37
N ARG A 368 13.87 8.79 -30.12
CA ARG A 368 13.56 8.88 -31.56
C ARG A 368 14.16 7.72 -32.35
N GLY A 369 15.34 7.24 -31.96
CA GLY A 369 15.98 6.07 -32.58
C GLY A 369 15.24 4.75 -32.35
N TYR A 370 14.41 4.66 -31.31
CA TYR A 370 13.59 3.49 -31.02
C TYR A 370 12.28 3.47 -31.82
N LEU A 371 11.75 4.64 -32.15
CA LEU A 371 10.51 4.77 -32.89
C LEU A 371 10.74 4.52 -34.39
N ARG A 372 9.95 3.60 -34.96
CA ARG A 372 9.97 3.25 -36.40
C ARG A 372 8.56 3.16 -36.94
N GLY A 373 8.39 3.43 -38.23
CA GLY A 373 7.10 3.32 -38.92
C GLY A 373 6.30 4.63 -38.97
N ALA A 374 5.29 4.67 -39.83
CA ALA A 374 4.39 5.81 -39.98
C ALA A 374 3.31 5.82 -38.88
N ALA A 375 2.72 7.00 -38.64
CA ALA A 375 1.58 7.14 -37.76
C ALA A 375 0.39 6.32 -38.29
N SER A 376 -0.23 5.51 -37.43
CA SER A 376 -1.41 4.70 -37.77
C SER A 376 -2.73 5.44 -37.54
N GLU A 377 -2.75 6.38 -36.60
CA GLU A 377 -3.92 7.10 -36.10
C GLU A 377 -3.63 8.61 -36.03
N ALA A 378 -2.99 9.15 -37.07
CA ALA A 378 -2.50 10.53 -37.09
C ALA A 378 -3.61 11.54 -36.72
N VAL A 379 -3.31 12.39 -35.73
CA VAL A 379 -4.26 13.40 -35.27
C VAL A 379 -4.28 14.61 -36.18
N VAL A 380 -5.41 15.33 -36.16
CA VAL A 380 -5.52 16.64 -36.79
C VAL A 380 -4.75 17.67 -35.97
N ASP A 381 -3.95 18.50 -36.64
CA ASP A 381 -3.09 19.53 -36.04
C ASP A 381 -2.13 19.00 -34.94
N PRO A 382 -1.10 18.21 -35.32
CA PRO A 382 -0.13 17.67 -34.37
C PRO A 382 0.66 18.73 -33.58
N GLY A 383 0.71 19.97 -34.06
CA GLY A 383 1.40 21.08 -33.40
C GLY A 383 0.62 21.73 -32.26
N HIS A 384 -0.64 21.34 -32.05
CA HIS A 384 -1.50 21.97 -31.05
C HIS A 384 -1.04 21.65 -29.59
N PRO A 385 -0.99 22.64 -28.67
CA PRO A 385 -0.49 22.43 -27.30
C PRO A 385 -1.30 21.41 -26.47
N ARG A 386 -2.59 21.21 -26.80
CA ARG A 386 -3.48 20.20 -26.19
C ARG A 386 -2.87 18.79 -26.08
N TRP A 387 -1.94 18.44 -26.99
CA TRP A 387 -1.34 17.12 -27.03
C TRP A 387 -0.36 16.87 -25.89
N LEU A 388 0.16 17.91 -25.22
CA LEU A 388 1.05 17.73 -24.08
C LEU A 388 0.35 17.01 -22.92
N GLY A 389 -0.83 17.50 -22.52
CA GLY A 389 -1.65 16.86 -21.49
C GLY A 389 -2.06 15.44 -21.89
N CYS A 390 -2.35 15.21 -23.17
CA CYS A 390 -2.66 13.89 -23.71
C CYS A 390 -1.49 12.91 -23.56
N LEU A 391 -0.28 13.30 -23.97
CA LEU A 391 0.92 12.46 -23.85
C LEU A 391 1.25 12.17 -22.38
N LEU A 392 1.10 13.16 -21.51
CA LEU A 392 1.22 12.93 -20.07
C LEU A 392 0.15 11.97 -19.54
N ALA A 393 -1.10 12.04 -20.02
CA ALA A 393 -2.16 11.11 -19.63
C ALA A 393 -1.84 9.66 -20.02
N PHE A 394 -1.11 9.44 -21.12
CA PHE A 394 -0.60 8.12 -21.48
C PHE A 394 0.45 7.63 -20.47
N ALA A 395 1.40 8.48 -20.06
CA ALA A 395 2.37 8.09 -19.04
C ALA A 395 1.76 7.95 -17.62
N TYR A 396 0.80 8.80 -17.28
CA TYR A 396 0.25 8.93 -15.93
C TYR A 396 -1.28 8.92 -15.88
N PRO A 397 -1.95 7.83 -16.32
CA PRO A 397 -3.41 7.74 -16.28
C PRO A 397 -3.96 7.79 -14.85
N ASP A 398 -3.18 7.33 -13.86
CA ASP A 398 -3.49 7.39 -12.44
C ASP A 398 -3.39 8.80 -11.82
N ARG A 399 -2.76 9.74 -12.53
CA ARG A 399 -2.49 11.13 -12.06
C ARG A 399 -3.17 12.19 -12.91
N ILE A 400 -4.15 11.79 -13.71
CA ILE A 400 -5.15 12.71 -14.25
C ILE A 400 -5.88 13.33 -13.07
N ALA A 401 -6.05 14.63 -13.09
CA ALA A 401 -6.52 15.40 -11.97
C ALA A 401 -7.67 16.31 -12.40
N ARG A 402 -8.71 16.38 -11.57
CA ARG A 402 -9.84 17.30 -11.74
C ARG A 402 -9.93 18.23 -10.55
N GLN A 403 -10.13 19.51 -10.83
CA GLN A 403 -10.33 20.54 -9.81
C GLN A 403 -11.58 20.22 -8.96
N ARG A 404 -11.48 20.30 -7.63
CA ARG A 404 -12.59 19.99 -6.71
C ARG A 404 -13.66 21.07 -6.65
N ARG A 405 -13.23 22.33 -6.73
CA ARG A 405 -14.08 23.52 -6.72
C ARG A 405 -13.62 24.45 -7.82
N ALA A 406 -14.55 24.93 -8.65
CA ALA A 406 -14.23 25.86 -9.72
C ALA A 406 -13.46 27.08 -9.16
N GLY A 407 -12.26 27.32 -9.70
CA GLY A 407 -11.38 28.43 -9.27
C GLY A 407 -10.55 28.17 -8.00
N GLY A 408 -10.61 26.98 -7.41
CA GLY A 408 -9.79 26.58 -6.27
C GLY A 408 -8.43 25.96 -6.64
N GLY A 409 -7.52 25.82 -5.68
CA GLY A 409 -6.19 25.20 -5.89
C GLY A 409 -6.14 23.69 -5.70
N ASP A 410 -7.26 23.06 -5.32
CA ASP A 410 -7.32 21.66 -4.88
C ASP A 410 -7.81 20.73 -5.99
N TYR A 411 -7.07 19.67 -6.21
CA TYR A 411 -7.33 18.67 -7.24
C TYR A 411 -7.56 17.29 -6.63
N ARG A 412 -8.44 16.52 -7.26
CA ARG A 412 -8.59 15.08 -7.01
C ARG A 412 -7.97 14.33 -8.18
N LEU A 413 -7.12 13.37 -7.89
CA LEU A 413 -6.48 12.49 -8.86
C LEU A 413 -7.39 11.32 -9.23
N ALA A 414 -7.13 10.68 -10.37
CA ALA A 414 -7.79 9.46 -10.83
C ALA A 414 -7.55 8.26 -9.92
N ASN A 415 -6.48 8.25 -9.12
CA ASN A 415 -6.27 7.29 -8.03
C ASN A 415 -7.02 7.64 -6.72
N GLY A 416 -7.81 8.72 -6.71
CA GLY A 416 -8.61 9.16 -5.57
C GLY A 416 -7.90 10.12 -4.60
N ARG A 417 -6.58 10.26 -4.67
CA ARG A 417 -5.80 11.12 -3.77
C ARG A 417 -6.02 12.61 -4.08
N ALA A 418 -5.64 13.45 -3.12
CA ALA A 418 -5.73 14.90 -3.23
C ALA A 418 -4.35 15.51 -3.54
N ALA A 419 -4.32 16.51 -4.42
CA ALA A 419 -3.11 17.24 -4.76
C ALA A 419 -3.39 18.75 -4.84
N GLN A 420 -2.40 19.57 -4.49
CA GLN A 420 -2.49 21.03 -4.51
C GLN A 420 -1.17 21.67 -4.95
N PHE A 421 -1.22 22.90 -5.44
CA PHE A 421 -0.02 23.68 -5.71
C PHE A 421 0.55 24.24 -4.41
N GLY A 422 1.88 24.25 -4.27
CA GLY A 422 2.52 24.83 -3.08
C GLY A 422 2.69 26.35 -3.15
N GLU A 423 2.67 26.91 -4.36
CA GLU A 423 2.80 28.33 -4.66
C GLU A 423 1.80 28.68 -5.79
N PRO A 424 1.41 29.96 -5.95
CA PRO A 424 0.57 30.39 -7.06
C PRO A 424 1.17 30.00 -8.41
N ASP A 425 0.42 29.24 -9.22
CA ASP A 425 0.86 28.74 -10.52
C ASP A 425 -0.18 29.05 -11.61
N SER A 426 0.26 29.18 -12.87
CA SER A 426 -0.63 29.44 -14.01
C SER A 426 -1.66 28.33 -14.20
N LEU A 427 -1.32 27.09 -13.85
CA LEU A 427 -2.18 25.92 -13.98
C LEU A 427 -3.31 25.87 -12.93
N MET A 428 -3.28 26.66 -11.86
CA MET A 428 -4.29 26.60 -10.79
C MET A 428 -5.72 26.85 -11.27
N LYS A 429 -5.90 27.54 -12.40
CA LYS A 429 -7.22 27.87 -12.96
C LYS A 429 -7.77 26.81 -13.91
N GLN A 430 -6.97 25.80 -14.25
CA GLN A 430 -7.38 24.80 -15.22
C GLN A 430 -8.24 23.71 -14.57
N PRO A 431 -9.39 23.35 -15.17
CA PRO A 431 -10.29 22.37 -14.56
C PRO A 431 -9.71 20.95 -14.54
N TRP A 432 -8.82 20.65 -15.51
CA TRP A 432 -8.25 19.34 -15.75
C TRP A 432 -6.74 19.45 -15.96
N LEU A 433 -5.98 18.61 -15.26
CA LEU A 433 -4.54 18.52 -15.34
C LEU A 433 -4.09 17.06 -15.46
N VAL A 434 -2.87 16.84 -15.92
CA VAL A 434 -2.13 15.61 -15.64
C VAL A 434 -0.85 15.97 -14.90
N ILE A 435 -0.60 15.28 -13.80
CA ILE A 435 0.53 15.58 -12.93
C ILE A 435 1.64 14.54 -13.11
N ALA A 436 2.81 15.02 -13.52
CA ALA A 436 4.00 14.23 -13.76
C ALA A 436 4.85 14.02 -12.50
N ASP A 437 4.95 15.05 -11.64
CA ASP A 437 5.74 15.00 -10.42
C ASP A 437 4.95 15.54 -9.22
N LEU A 438 4.86 14.70 -8.18
CA LEU A 438 4.18 14.94 -6.91
C LEU A 438 5.19 14.92 -5.77
N GLY A 439 4.85 15.47 -4.61
CA GLY A 439 5.62 15.20 -3.41
C GLY A 439 4.86 15.48 -2.13
N SER A 440 5.08 14.65 -1.14
CA SER A 440 4.53 14.85 0.20
C SER A 440 5.50 15.68 1.04
N ARG A 441 5.00 16.69 1.76
CA ARG A 441 5.72 17.24 2.91
C ARG A 441 5.40 16.36 4.12
N GLN A 442 6.41 15.96 4.91
CA GLN A 442 6.19 15.17 6.12
C GLN A 442 5.08 15.79 6.98
N GLY A 443 4.03 15.02 7.28
CA GLY A 443 2.90 15.44 8.14
C GLY A 443 1.69 16.05 7.43
N GLN A 444 1.69 16.21 6.10
CA GLN A 444 0.51 16.68 5.35
C GLN A 444 -0.19 15.52 4.61
N ARG A 445 -1.53 15.55 4.63
CA ARG A 445 -2.38 14.55 3.94
C ARG A 445 -2.45 14.74 2.42
N GLU A 446 -2.09 15.93 1.93
CA GLU A 446 -2.25 16.35 0.53
C GLU A 446 -0.88 16.40 -0.17
N GLU A 447 -0.85 15.97 -1.43
CA GLU A 447 0.39 16.01 -2.22
C GLU A 447 0.60 17.38 -2.86
N ARG A 448 1.84 17.84 -2.91
CA ARG A 448 2.24 19.04 -3.65
C ARG A 448 2.49 18.69 -5.12
N ILE A 449 1.94 19.50 -6.02
CA ILE A 449 2.17 19.44 -7.46
C ILE A 449 3.48 20.17 -7.77
N TYR A 450 4.42 19.47 -8.43
CA TYR A 450 5.70 20.02 -8.86
C TYR A 450 5.83 20.13 -10.37
N LEU A 451 5.17 19.26 -11.13
CA LEU A 451 5.21 19.26 -12.59
C LEU A 451 3.89 18.71 -13.15
N ALA A 452 3.24 19.47 -14.03
CA ALA A 452 1.94 19.13 -14.61
C ALA A 452 1.73 19.81 -15.98
N ALA A 453 0.67 19.41 -16.68
CA ALA A 453 0.15 20.15 -17.83
C ALA A 453 -1.38 20.16 -17.82
N GLU A 454 -1.95 21.15 -18.50
CA GLU A 454 -3.39 21.20 -18.80
C GLU A 454 -3.83 20.01 -19.66
N LEU A 455 -5.00 19.46 -19.36
CA LEU A 455 -5.63 18.39 -20.13
C LEU A 455 -6.97 18.85 -20.70
N ASP A 456 -7.17 18.70 -22.01
CA ASP A 456 -8.47 18.93 -22.64
C ASP A 456 -9.39 17.72 -22.39
N PRO A 457 -10.49 17.85 -21.61
CA PRO A 457 -11.36 16.74 -21.29
C PRO A 457 -12.12 16.18 -22.49
N ARG A 458 -12.22 16.91 -23.61
CA ARG A 458 -12.84 16.40 -24.85
C ARG A 458 -12.08 15.21 -25.45
N LEU A 459 -10.80 15.04 -25.06
CA LEU A 459 -9.99 13.92 -25.51
C LEU A 459 -10.47 12.57 -24.92
N PHE A 460 -11.24 12.58 -23.83
CA PHE A 460 -11.87 11.37 -23.26
C PHE A 460 -12.94 10.75 -24.16
N ASP A 461 -13.46 11.50 -25.14
CA ASP A 461 -14.39 10.96 -26.15
C ASP A 461 -13.67 10.49 -27.41
N THR A 462 -12.33 10.60 -27.47
CA THR A 462 -11.51 10.29 -28.66
C THR A 462 -10.27 9.48 -28.28
N VAL A 463 -9.08 10.08 -28.29
CA VAL A 463 -7.79 9.37 -28.13
C VAL A 463 -7.55 8.83 -26.72
N LEU A 464 -8.25 9.36 -25.70
CA LEU A 464 -8.22 8.88 -24.31
C LEU A 464 -9.46 8.07 -23.94
N ALA A 465 -10.28 7.64 -24.92
CA ALA A 465 -11.47 6.85 -24.65
C ALA A 465 -11.16 5.52 -23.92
N GLU A 466 -9.99 4.94 -24.17
CA GLU A 466 -9.51 3.73 -23.49
C GLU A 466 -9.32 3.91 -21.96
N GLN A 467 -9.18 5.14 -21.49
CA GLN A 467 -9.05 5.46 -20.07
C GLN A 467 -10.41 5.68 -19.38
N VAL A 468 -11.50 5.73 -20.15
CA VAL A 468 -12.85 5.92 -19.65
C VAL A 468 -13.50 4.58 -19.40
N SER A 469 -13.86 4.34 -18.15
CA SER A 469 -14.67 3.19 -17.75
C SER A 469 -16.12 3.61 -17.54
N GLN A 470 -17.04 2.69 -17.79
CA GLN A 470 -18.44 2.83 -17.39
C GLN A 470 -18.69 1.98 -16.17
N ARG A 471 -19.30 2.58 -15.15
CA ARG A 471 -19.66 1.87 -13.92
C ARG A 471 -21.09 2.24 -13.53
N ASP A 472 -21.89 1.22 -13.29
CA ASP A 472 -23.20 1.37 -12.72
C ASP A 472 -23.03 1.47 -11.19
N GLU A 473 -23.32 2.65 -10.63
CA GLU A 473 -23.30 2.88 -9.20
C GLU A 473 -24.73 2.96 -8.65
N LEU A 474 -25.02 2.09 -7.69
CA LEU A 474 -26.18 2.22 -6.83
C LEU A 474 -25.74 2.86 -5.52
N GLN A 475 -26.04 4.14 -5.35
CA GLN A 475 -25.74 4.86 -4.12
C GLN A 475 -27.00 5.37 -3.45
N TRP A 476 -26.95 5.39 -2.12
CA TRP A 476 -27.98 6.06 -1.34
C TRP A 476 -27.68 7.54 -1.29
N ASP A 477 -28.60 8.38 -1.76
CA ASP A 477 -28.49 9.83 -1.56
C ASP A 477 -28.98 10.16 -0.15
N GLU A 478 -28.05 10.52 0.74
CA GLU A 478 -28.40 10.89 2.13
C GLU A 478 -29.20 12.18 2.23
N ARG A 479 -29.07 13.11 1.27
CA ARG A 479 -29.78 14.40 1.29
C ARG A 479 -31.23 14.22 0.90
N GLU A 480 -31.46 13.44 -0.15
CA GLU A 480 -32.81 13.21 -0.69
C GLU A 480 -33.51 11.99 -0.05
N GLY A 481 -32.77 11.10 0.62
CA GLY A 481 -33.34 9.90 1.22
C GLY A 481 -33.91 8.92 0.20
N VAL A 482 -33.27 8.81 -0.97
CA VAL A 482 -33.66 7.91 -2.06
C VAL A 482 -32.49 7.10 -2.57
N LEU A 483 -32.77 5.88 -3.05
CA LEU A 483 -31.79 5.09 -3.79
C LEU A 483 -31.61 5.70 -5.18
N ARG A 484 -30.41 6.19 -5.47
CA ARG A 484 -30.02 6.67 -6.80
C ARG A 484 -29.22 5.59 -7.51
N ALA A 485 -29.69 5.25 -8.69
CA ALA A 485 -28.99 4.39 -9.63
C ALA A 485 -28.51 5.24 -10.78
N GLU A 486 -27.21 5.30 -10.97
CA GLU A 486 -26.62 6.10 -12.01
C GLU A 486 -25.49 5.35 -12.72
N ARG A 487 -25.48 5.46 -14.05
CA ARG A 487 -24.37 5.02 -14.87
C ARG A 487 -23.38 6.18 -14.95
N GLN A 488 -22.22 5.98 -14.35
CA GLN A 488 -21.14 6.96 -14.36
C GLN A 488 -20.13 6.60 -15.43
N ARG A 489 -19.77 7.59 -16.25
CA ARG A 489 -18.52 7.56 -17.05
C ARG A 489 -17.41 8.08 -16.15
N ARG A 490 -16.34 7.31 -15.95
CA ARG A 490 -15.26 7.65 -15.00
C ARG A 490 -13.87 7.44 -15.60
N VAL A 491 -12.92 8.26 -15.16
CA VAL A 491 -11.48 8.08 -15.35
C VAL A 491 -10.88 7.80 -13.98
N GLY A 492 -10.62 6.52 -13.70
CA GLY A 492 -10.37 6.05 -12.34
C GLY A 492 -11.50 6.48 -11.41
N GLU A 493 -11.16 7.26 -10.38
CA GLU A 493 -12.11 7.81 -9.40
C GLU A 493 -12.78 9.14 -9.80
N LEU A 494 -12.46 9.67 -10.99
CA LEU A 494 -13.01 10.95 -11.46
C LEU A 494 -14.24 10.71 -12.33
N VAL A 495 -15.41 11.11 -11.85
CA VAL A 495 -16.66 11.07 -12.62
C VAL A 495 -16.61 12.15 -13.72
N LEU A 496 -16.78 11.76 -14.98
CA LEU A 496 -16.91 12.65 -16.13
C LEU A 496 -18.36 13.12 -16.30
N SER A 497 -19.27 12.16 -16.37
CA SER A 497 -20.71 12.37 -16.45
C SER A 497 -21.44 11.27 -15.67
N SER A 498 -22.67 11.57 -15.28
CA SER A 498 -23.56 10.64 -14.60
C SER A 498 -24.94 10.72 -15.22
N GLU A 499 -25.53 9.57 -15.52
CA GLU A 499 -26.87 9.46 -16.11
C GLU A 499 -27.71 8.50 -15.26
N ALA A 500 -28.98 8.81 -15.04
CA ALA A 500 -29.86 7.91 -14.30
C ALA A 500 -30.01 6.57 -15.04
N LEU A 501 -29.84 5.44 -14.34
CA LEU A 501 -30.01 4.11 -14.90
C LEU A 501 -31.50 3.77 -15.03
N PRO A 502 -32.04 3.57 -16.26
CA PRO A 502 -33.40 3.12 -16.44
C PRO A 502 -33.47 1.59 -16.20
N GLY A 503 -34.22 1.18 -15.18
CA GLY A 503 -34.41 -0.24 -14.86
C GLY A 503 -33.25 -0.80 -14.05
N LEU A 504 -33.47 -0.95 -12.74
CA LEU A 504 -32.53 -1.60 -11.84
C LEU A 504 -32.75 -3.10 -11.86
N ASP A 505 -31.67 -3.87 -12.00
CA ASP A 505 -31.68 -5.28 -11.65
C ASP A 505 -32.07 -5.43 -10.16
N GLU A 506 -33.00 -6.34 -9.89
CA GLU A 506 -33.54 -6.58 -8.55
C GLU A 506 -32.45 -7.07 -7.59
N ALA A 507 -31.49 -7.85 -8.10
CA ALA A 507 -30.35 -8.33 -7.31
C ALA A 507 -29.40 -7.19 -6.93
N ALA A 508 -29.03 -6.33 -7.88
CA ALA A 508 -28.17 -5.17 -7.63
C ALA A 508 -28.82 -4.16 -6.67
N ARG A 509 -30.14 -3.95 -6.80
CA ARG A 509 -30.92 -3.13 -5.86
C ARG A 509 -30.93 -3.72 -4.46
N SER A 510 -31.16 -5.03 -4.34
CA SER A 510 -31.13 -5.73 -3.06
C SER A 510 -29.78 -5.54 -2.37
N GLN A 511 -28.66 -5.79 -3.07
CA GLN A 511 -27.31 -5.59 -2.53
C GLN A 511 -27.05 -4.16 -2.03
N ALA A 512 -27.47 -3.14 -2.79
CA ALA A 512 -27.30 -1.74 -2.38
C ALA A 512 -28.08 -1.40 -1.09
N LEU A 513 -29.29 -1.94 -0.95
CA LEU A 513 -30.11 -1.79 0.25
C LEU A 513 -29.52 -2.54 1.46
N LEU A 514 -28.98 -3.75 1.27
CA LEU A 514 -28.25 -4.48 2.32
C LEU A 514 -27.02 -3.69 2.78
N GLY A 515 -26.27 -3.10 1.83
CA GLY A 515 -25.14 -2.23 2.13
C GLY A 515 -25.53 -0.95 2.90
N LEU A 516 -26.75 -0.44 2.72
CA LEU A 516 -27.29 0.65 3.53
C LEU A 516 -27.58 0.20 4.96
N VAL A 517 -28.28 -0.94 5.14
CA VAL A 517 -28.56 -1.52 6.46
C VAL A 517 -27.27 -1.79 7.22
N ARG A 518 -26.24 -2.32 6.54
CA ARG A 518 -24.93 -2.58 7.14
C ARG A 518 -24.22 -1.32 7.63
N ARG A 519 -24.38 -0.18 6.93
CA ARG A 519 -23.77 1.11 7.32
C ARG A 519 -24.57 1.86 8.39
N LYS A 520 -25.90 1.86 8.31
CA LYS A 520 -26.79 2.57 9.26
C LYS A 520 -27.10 1.74 10.51
N GLY A 521 -26.88 0.43 10.47
CA GLY A 521 -27.18 -0.52 11.52
C GLY A 521 -28.61 -1.08 11.44
N LEU A 522 -28.88 -2.08 12.28
CA LEU A 522 -30.19 -2.74 12.35
C LEU A 522 -31.32 -1.81 12.83
N GLU A 523 -31.00 -0.70 13.48
CA GLU A 523 -31.96 0.35 13.89
C GLU A 523 -32.72 0.97 12.71
N LEU A 524 -32.25 0.75 11.47
CA LEU A 524 -33.00 1.13 10.28
C LEU A 524 -34.27 0.29 10.09
N LEU A 525 -34.30 -0.93 10.63
CA LEU A 525 -35.43 -1.84 10.58
C LEU A 525 -36.41 -1.56 11.75
N PRO A 526 -37.70 -1.91 11.63
CA PRO A 526 -38.72 -1.56 12.62
C PRO A 526 -38.66 -2.47 13.85
N TRP A 527 -37.56 -2.39 14.62
CA TRP A 527 -37.40 -3.11 15.89
C TRP A 527 -38.37 -2.56 16.93
N THR A 528 -39.18 -3.46 17.49
CA THR A 528 -40.06 -3.16 18.62
C THR A 528 -39.47 -3.71 19.92
N PRO A 529 -39.87 -3.19 21.09
CA PRO A 529 -39.49 -3.76 22.38
C PRO A 529 -39.79 -5.27 22.47
N GLU A 530 -40.90 -5.72 21.89
CA GLU A 530 -41.28 -7.14 21.82
C GLU A 530 -40.29 -7.98 21.00
N LEU A 531 -39.77 -7.46 19.89
CA LEU A 531 -38.76 -8.14 19.08
C LEU A 531 -37.40 -8.17 19.76
N ARG A 532 -37.02 -7.12 20.49
CA ARG A 532 -35.81 -7.11 21.32
C ARG A 532 -35.90 -8.14 22.45
N GLN A 533 -37.08 -8.30 23.06
CA GLN A 533 -37.34 -9.37 24.04
C GLN A 533 -37.28 -10.76 23.39
N TRP A 534 -37.81 -10.93 22.18
CA TRP A 534 -37.69 -12.17 21.41
C TRP A 534 -36.23 -12.53 21.13
N GLN A 535 -35.43 -11.57 20.68
CA GLN A 535 -34.00 -11.73 20.43
C GLN A 535 -33.24 -12.14 21.70
N ALA A 536 -33.54 -11.48 22.82
CA ALA A 536 -32.90 -11.75 24.10
C ALA A 536 -33.23 -13.15 24.64
N ARG A 537 -34.47 -13.64 24.44
CA ARG A 537 -34.86 -15.01 24.82
C ARG A 537 -34.05 -16.08 24.10
N ILE A 538 -33.84 -15.92 22.78
CA ILE A 538 -33.03 -16.84 21.97
C ILE A 538 -31.57 -16.75 22.37
N GLY A 539 -31.04 -15.53 22.52
CA GLY A 539 -29.67 -15.30 22.96
C GLY A 539 -29.38 -15.92 24.33
N LEU A 540 -30.35 -15.89 25.26
CA LEU A 540 -30.24 -16.55 26.56
C LEU A 540 -30.13 -18.07 26.42
N LEU A 541 -31.04 -18.70 25.67
CA LEU A 541 -31.03 -20.17 25.50
C LEU A 541 -29.78 -20.65 24.76
N ARG A 542 -29.36 -19.93 23.72
CA ARG A 542 -28.10 -20.19 23.00
C ARG A 542 -26.90 -20.14 23.95
N ARG A 543 -26.82 -19.11 24.80
CA ARG A 543 -25.72 -18.96 25.76
C ARG A 543 -25.66 -20.14 26.73
N LEU A 544 -26.81 -20.52 27.30
CA LEU A 544 -26.90 -21.66 28.22
C LEU A 544 -26.52 -22.99 27.54
N ASP A 545 -26.89 -23.18 26.27
CA ASP A 545 -26.52 -24.39 25.53
C ASP A 545 -25.01 -24.45 25.24
N LEU A 546 -24.41 -23.31 24.83
CA LEU A 546 -22.97 -23.20 24.60
C LEU A 546 -22.14 -23.39 25.88
N GLU A 547 -22.59 -22.85 27.02
CA GLU A 547 -21.93 -23.03 28.32
C GLU A 547 -21.96 -24.49 28.80
N ASP A 548 -23.02 -25.23 28.48
CA ASP A 548 -23.22 -26.62 28.91
C ASP A 548 -22.54 -27.64 27.97
N LYS A 549 -22.65 -27.44 26.65
CA LYS A 549 -22.29 -28.47 25.64
C LYS A 549 -21.31 -28.00 24.57
N GLY A 550 -20.97 -26.70 24.52
CA GLY A 550 -20.11 -26.12 23.49
C GLY A 550 -20.76 -25.92 22.12
N GLU A 551 -21.99 -26.39 21.92
CA GLU A 551 -22.80 -26.23 20.72
C GLU A 551 -24.25 -25.87 21.07
N SER A 552 -25.01 -25.29 20.12
CA SER A 552 -26.38 -24.83 20.35
C SER A 552 -27.24 -24.96 19.11
N GLU A 553 -28.44 -25.55 19.27
CA GLU A 553 -29.49 -25.60 18.23
C GLU A 553 -30.13 -24.22 17.98
N TRP A 554 -30.08 -23.31 18.96
CA TRP A 554 -30.58 -21.94 18.81
C TRP A 554 -29.67 -21.12 17.90
N PRO A 555 -30.19 -20.46 16.85
CA PRO A 555 -29.38 -19.66 15.93
C PRO A 555 -28.80 -18.40 16.60
N ASP A 556 -27.68 -17.91 16.08
CA ASP A 556 -27.12 -16.63 16.52
C ASP A 556 -27.91 -15.47 15.92
N VAL A 557 -28.78 -14.87 16.73
CA VAL A 557 -29.60 -13.73 16.35
C VAL A 557 -29.08 -12.42 16.96
N SER A 558 -27.81 -12.37 17.38
CA SER A 558 -27.20 -11.12 17.85
C SER A 558 -27.13 -10.07 16.74
N ASP A 559 -27.05 -8.79 17.10
CA ASP A 559 -26.98 -7.70 16.13
C ASP A 559 -25.80 -7.87 15.15
N ALA A 560 -24.65 -8.35 15.65
CA ALA A 560 -23.47 -8.65 14.82
C ALA A 560 -23.75 -9.78 13.83
N ALA A 561 -24.30 -10.91 14.30
CA ALA A 561 -24.58 -12.07 13.45
C ALA A 561 -25.69 -11.80 12.42
N LEU A 562 -26.68 -10.97 12.77
CA LEU A 562 -27.73 -10.55 11.84
C LEU A 562 -27.21 -9.61 10.75
N LEU A 563 -26.24 -8.73 11.07
CA LEU A 563 -25.58 -7.84 10.11
C LEU A 563 -24.61 -8.58 9.17
N GLU A 564 -23.94 -9.60 9.69
CA GLU A 564 -23.03 -10.44 8.91
C GLU A 564 -23.79 -11.27 7.87
N ARG A 565 -24.99 -11.76 8.24
CA ARG A 565 -25.81 -12.67 7.42
C ARG A 565 -27.00 -11.99 6.75
N LEU A 566 -26.94 -10.68 6.52
CA LEU A 566 -28.03 -9.90 5.90
C LEU A 566 -28.50 -10.51 4.58
N GLU A 567 -27.57 -11.02 3.79
CA GLU A 567 -27.79 -11.66 2.49
C GLU A 567 -28.62 -12.94 2.57
N GLU A 568 -28.74 -13.56 3.74
CA GLU A 568 -29.49 -14.83 3.91
C GLU A 568 -30.99 -14.59 4.16
N TRP A 569 -31.34 -13.57 4.95
CA TRP A 569 -32.67 -13.46 5.54
C TRP A 569 -33.48 -12.25 5.09
N LEU A 570 -32.83 -11.17 4.65
CA LEU A 570 -33.49 -9.92 4.29
C LEU A 570 -33.85 -9.76 2.78
N PRO A 571 -33.12 -10.33 1.78
CA PRO A 571 -33.28 -9.96 0.37
C PRO A 571 -34.70 -10.10 -0.18
N ALA A 572 -35.39 -11.19 0.16
CA ALA A 572 -36.73 -11.50 -0.35
C ALA A 572 -37.79 -10.45 0.04
N TYR A 573 -37.50 -9.64 1.05
CA TYR A 573 -38.43 -8.65 1.60
C TYR A 573 -38.13 -7.22 1.12
N LEU A 574 -37.03 -6.99 0.41
CA LEU A 574 -36.57 -5.65 0.00
C LEU A 574 -37.18 -5.15 -1.33
N GLY A 575 -37.88 -5.98 -2.09
CA GLY A 575 -38.39 -5.62 -3.44
C GLY A 575 -39.26 -4.36 -3.49
N LYS A 576 -39.95 -4.01 -2.40
CA LYS A 576 -40.82 -2.81 -2.29
C LYS A 576 -40.12 -1.58 -1.70
N VAL A 577 -38.87 -1.70 -1.24
CA VAL A 577 -38.14 -0.62 -0.56
C VAL A 577 -37.44 0.29 -1.57
N THR A 578 -37.96 1.49 -1.79
CA THR A 578 -37.38 2.51 -2.70
C THR A 578 -36.96 3.79 -1.97
N ARG A 579 -37.44 4.00 -0.74
CA ARG A 579 -37.18 5.16 0.12
C ARG A 579 -36.87 4.72 1.54
N LEU A 580 -36.17 5.54 2.32
CA LEU A 580 -35.81 5.23 3.72
C LEU A 580 -37.04 4.88 4.56
N ALA A 581 -38.12 5.64 4.37
CA ALA A 581 -39.39 5.42 5.06
C ALA A 581 -40.01 4.04 4.80
N HIS A 582 -39.66 3.36 3.70
CA HIS A 582 -40.23 2.04 3.39
C HIS A 582 -39.63 0.93 4.26
N PHE A 583 -38.45 1.11 4.85
CA PHE A 583 -37.90 0.14 5.81
C PHE A 583 -38.79 -0.01 7.03
N ALA A 584 -39.41 1.09 7.50
CA ALA A 584 -40.35 1.07 8.62
C ALA A 584 -41.62 0.24 8.34
N ASN A 585 -41.93 -0.05 7.07
CA ASN A 585 -43.09 -0.83 6.66
C ASN A 585 -42.79 -2.34 6.52
N LEU A 586 -41.55 -2.78 6.76
CA LEU A 586 -41.21 -4.19 6.72
C LEU A 586 -41.84 -4.92 7.90
N ASP A 587 -42.44 -6.08 7.65
CA ASP A 587 -42.94 -6.96 8.72
C ASP A 587 -41.77 -7.73 9.35
N LEU A 588 -40.98 -7.02 10.16
CA LEU A 588 -39.79 -7.56 10.80
C LEU A 588 -40.12 -8.76 11.71
N ALA A 589 -41.32 -8.80 12.29
CA ALA A 589 -41.73 -9.92 13.14
C ALA A 589 -41.83 -11.23 12.35
N SER A 590 -42.48 -11.22 11.19
CA SER A 590 -42.57 -12.39 10.31
C SER A 590 -41.21 -12.78 9.73
N ILE A 591 -40.38 -11.79 9.38
CA ILE A 591 -39.04 -12.02 8.83
C ILE A 591 -38.15 -12.72 9.87
N LEU A 592 -38.09 -12.20 11.09
CA LEU A 592 -37.29 -12.78 12.17
C LEU A 592 -37.82 -14.14 12.62
N ALA A 593 -39.14 -14.35 12.59
CA ALA A 593 -39.73 -15.67 12.89
C ALA A 593 -39.23 -16.75 11.91
N GLY A 594 -38.96 -16.39 10.66
CA GLY A 594 -38.39 -17.30 9.66
C GLY A 594 -36.97 -17.79 9.98
N LEU A 595 -36.25 -17.13 10.90
CA LEU A 595 -34.92 -17.55 11.34
C LEU A 595 -34.94 -18.75 12.31
N LEU A 596 -36.11 -19.06 12.89
CA LEU A 596 -36.27 -20.17 13.84
C LEU A 596 -36.91 -21.38 13.16
N PRO A 597 -36.13 -22.42 12.78
CA PRO A 597 -36.70 -23.65 12.24
C PRO A 597 -37.56 -24.36 13.29
N TRP A 598 -38.59 -25.08 12.83
CA TRP A 598 -39.38 -25.95 13.70
C TRP A 598 -38.51 -27.06 14.31
N PRO A 599 -38.63 -27.41 15.61
CA PRO A 599 -39.65 -27.01 16.59
C PRO A 599 -39.24 -25.84 17.52
N LEU A 600 -38.18 -25.08 17.19
CA LEU A 600 -37.64 -24.05 18.08
C LEU A 600 -38.64 -22.96 18.50
N PRO A 601 -39.59 -22.49 17.66
CA PRO A 601 -40.58 -21.51 18.11
C PRO A 601 -41.43 -21.98 19.29
N GLN A 602 -41.88 -23.24 19.28
CA GLN A 602 -42.67 -23.83 20.38
C GLN A 602 -41.80 -23.99 21.64
N ARG A 603 -40.58 -24.52 21.47
CA ARG A 603 -39.61 -24.64 22.58
C ARG A 603 -39.26 -23.29 23.18
N LEU A 604 -39.22 -22.21 22.40
CA LEU A 604 -38.90 -20.88 22.90
C LEU A 604 -39.98 -20.37 23.86
N ASP A 605 -41.24 -20.62 23.52
CA ASP A 605 -42.39 -20.26 24.36
C ASP A 605 -42.49 -21.12 25.62
N GLU A 606 -42.03 -22.38 25.59
CA GLU A 606 -41.96 -23.25 26.76
C GLU A 606 -40.74 -22.95 27.66
N TRP A 607 -39.56 -22.83 27.08
CA TRP A 607 -38.29 -22.79 27.82
C TRP A 607 -37.93 -21.37 28.25
N ALA A 608 -38.31 -20.36 27.48
CA ALA A 608 -38.15 -18.96 27.84
C ALA A 608 -39.49 -18.24 27.66
N PRO A 609 -40.51 -18.50 28.50
CA PRO A 609 -41.85 -17.97 28.29
C PRO A 609 -41.91 -16.44 28.41
N LYS A 610 -42.83 -15.79 27.69
CA LYS A 610 -43.04 -14.33 27.80
C LYS A 610 -43.61 -13.92 29.16
N THR A 611 -44.38 -14.80 29.79
CA THR A 611 -45.03 -14.58 31.09
C THR A 611 -44.89 -15.82 31.95
N LEU A 612 -44.77 -15.63 33.26
CA LEU A 612 -44.86 -16.71 34.26
C LEU A 612 -46.14 -16.56 35.06
N GLU A 613 -46.81 -17.68 35.29
CA GLU A 613 -47.92 -17.75 36.22
C GLU A 613 -47.39 -17.84 37.65
N VAL A 614 -47.90 -16.98 38.52
CA VAL A 614 -47.56 -16.93 39.95
C VAL A 614 -48.71 -17.52 40.78
N PRO A 615 -48.50 -17.93 42.05
CA PRO A 615 -49.53 -18.61 42.85
C PRO A 615 -50.89 -17.91 42.95
N SER A 616 -50.93 -16.59 42.78
CA SER A 616 -52.19 -15.83 42.72
C SER A 616 -53.06 -16.12 41.48
N GLY A 617 -52.54 -16.87 40.49
CA GLY A 617 -53.14 -17.07 39.17
C GLY A 617 -52.82 -15.95 38.16
N SER A 618 -52.11 -14.90 38.57
CA SER A 618 -51.68 -13.84 37.66
C SER A 618 -50.56 -14.30 36.73
N ARG A 619 -50.54 -13.78 35.50
CA ARG A 619 -49.43 -13.98 34.55
C ARG A 619 -48.57 -12.72 34.46
N ILE A 620 -47.34 -12.81 34.94
CA ILE A 620 -46.41 -11.67 35.04
C ILE A 620 -45.38 -11.75 33.91
N ARG A 621 -45.18 -10.64 33.19
CA ARG A 621 -44.21 -10.56 32.07
C ARG A 621 -42.78 -10.68 32.61
N LEU A 622 -41.98 -11.48 31.90
CA LEU A 622 -40.53 -11.55 32.11
C LEU A 622 -39.82 -10.53 31.23
N ASP A 623 -38.81 -9.87 31.80
CA ASP A 623 -37.90 -8.99 31.07
C ASP A 623 -36.56 -9.71 30.87
N TYR A 624 -36.27 -10.03 29.62
CA TYR A 624 -35.08 -10.72 29.15
C TYR A 624 -33.94 -9.77 28.76
N SER A 625 -34.11 -8.45 28.89
CA SER A 625 -33.04 -7.48 28.61
C SER A 625 -31.84 -7.63 29.55
N GLU A 626 -32.04 -8.25 30.71
CA GLU A 626 -30.99 -8.62 31.66
C GLU A 626 -30.82 -10.15 31.76
N THR A 627 -29.64 -10.58 32.20
CA THR A 627 -29.40 -11.98 32.57
C THR A 627 -28.95 -12.05 34.04
N PRO A 628 -29.63 -12.83 34.91
CA PRO A 628 -30.87 -13.58 34.68
C PRO A 628 -32.10 -12.68 34.42
N PRO A 629 -33.12 -13.16 33.68
CA PRO A 629 -34.34 -12.39 33.38
C PRO A 629 -35.07 -11.93 34.64
N ILE A 630 -35.67 -10.75 34.56
CA ILE A 630 -36.37 -10.11 35.67
C ILE A 630 -37.85 -10.46 35.65
N LEU A 631 -38.36 -10.88 36.81
CA LEU A 631 -39.79 -10.98 37.09
C LEU A 631 -40.15 -9.90 38.12
N ALA A 632 -40.76 -8.80 37.66
CA ALA A 632 -41.22 -7.72 38.53
C ALA A 632 -42.64 -8.04 39.03
N VAL A 633 -42.73 -8.51 40.27
CA VAL A 633 -43.96 -9.09 40.83
C VAL A 633 -44.26 -8.52 42.20
N ARG A 634 -45.53 -8.26 42.49
CA ARG A 634 -45.93 -7.80 43.82
C ARG A 634 -45.71 -8.92 44.83
N LEU A 635 -45.14 -8.58 45.97
CA LEU A 635 -44.76 -9.52 47.02
C LEU A 635 -45.92 -10.46 47.41
N GLN A 636 -47.14 -9.91 47.48
CA GLN A 636 -48.31 -10.69 47.87
C GLN A 636 -48.76 -11.75 46.87
N GLU A 637 -48.32 -11.65 45.61
CA GLU A 637 -48.66 -12.61 44.56
C GLU A 637 -47.78 -13.86 44.58
N LEU A 638 -46.65 -13.80 45.31
CA LEU A 638 -45.73 -14.93 45.49
C LEU A 638 -46.03 -15.75 46.76
N PHE A 639 -47.02 -15.36 47.56
CA PHE A 639 -47.39 -16.16 48.74
C PHE A 639 -47.86 -17.55 48.31
N GLY A 640 -47.30 -18.59 48.92
CA GLY A 640 -47.48 -19.97 48.50
C GLY A 640 -46.30 -20.56 47.73
N LEU A 641 -45.36 -19.72 47.26
CA LEU A 641 -44.17 -20.16 46.52
C LEU A 641 -42.93 -20.23 47.43
N GLY A 642 -42.41 -21.43 47.65
CA GLY A 642 -41.24 -21.66 48.51
C GLY A 642 -39.89 -21.38 47.84
N ASP A 643 -39.77 -21.69 46.55
CA ASP A 643 -38.52 -21.60 45.79
C ASP A 643 -38.61 -20.60 44.63
N THR A 644 -37.47 -20.05 44.21
CA THR A 644 -37.41 -19.12 43.06
C THR A 644 -37.85 -19.85 41.78
N PRO A 645 -38.78 -19.29 40.97
CA PRO A 645 -39.15 -19.85 39.68
C PRO A 645 -37.91 -20.04 38.79
N ARG A 646 -37.88 -21.17 38.08
CA ARG A 646 -36.81 -21.48 37.12
C ARG A 646 -37.37 -21.61 35.72
N ILE A 647 -36.64 -21.06 34.77
CA ILE A 647 -36.89 -21.17 33.32
C ILE A 647 -35.76 -21.99 32.67
N ALA A 648 -35.78 -22.10 31.35
CA ALA A 648 -34.83 -22.84 30.54
C ALA A 648 -34.71 -24.30 31.00
N GLN A 649 -35.86 -24.95 31.21
CA GLN A 649 -35.98 -26.33 31.73
C GLN A 649 -35.35 -26.50 33.13
N GLY A 650 -35.49 -25.51 34.01
CA GLY A 650 -34.97 -25.58 35.38
C GLY A 650 -33.53 -25.07 35.53
N ARG A 651 -32.82 -24.82 34.43
CA ARG A 651 -31.40 -24.42 34.44
C ARG A 651 -31.18 -23.03 35.05
N LEU A 652 -32.12 -22.09 34.87
CA LEU A 652 -31.92 -20.70 35.26
C LEU A 652 -33.01 -20.22 36.22
N ALA A 653 -32.63 -19.79 37.42
CA ALA A 653 -33.51 -19.10 38.35
C ALA A 653 -33.72 -17.64 37.92
N VAL A 654 -34.96 -17.15 37.94
CA VAL A 654 -35.28 -15.77 37.56
C VAL A 654 -34.91 -14.78 38.67
N LYS A 655 -34.55 -13.55 38.29
CA LYS A 655 -34.32 -12.45 39.23
C LYS A 655 -35.66 -11.84 39.63
N LEU A 656 -36.03 -11.94 40.91
CA LEU A 656 -37.29 -11.39 41.42
C LEU A 656 -37.10 -9.94 41.85
N HIS A 657 -37.84 -9.04 41.23
CA HIS A 657 -38.01 -7.66 41.71
C HIS A 657 -39.33 -7.62 42.50
N LEU A 658 -39.22 -7.73 43.83
CA LEU A 658 -40.36 -7.79 44.72
C LEU A 658 -40.93 -6.39 44.94
N LEU A 659 -42.18 -6.20 44.52
CA LEU A 659 -42.86 -4.92 44.56
C LEU A 659 -43.85 -4.83 45.73
N SER A 660 -44.09 -3.62 46.22
CA SER A 660 -45.18 -3.33 47.15
C SER A 660 -46.55 -3.38 46.46
N PRO A 661 -47.67 -3.30 47.20
CA PRO A 661 -49.00 -3.16 46.60
C PRO A 661 -49.14 -1.96 45.66
N ALA A 662 -48.34 -0.91 45.87
CA ALA A 662 -48.28 0.29 45.03
C ALA A 662 -47.21 0.21 43.93
N HIS A 663 -46.76 -1.00 43.56
CA HIS A 663 -45.76 -1.25 42.50
C HIS A 663 -44.39 -0.59 42.72
N ARG A 664 -44.03 -0.27 43.98
CA ARG A 664 -42.69 0.25 44.30
C ARG A 664 -41.74 -0.91 44.59
N PRO A 665 -40.48 -0.88 44.11
CA PRO A 665 -39.49 -1.91 44.45
C PRO A 665 -39.23 -1.92 45.95
N VAL A 666 -39.23 -3.11 46.54
CA VAL A 666 -38.99 -3.31 47.98
C VAL A 666 -37.76 -4.18 48.23
N GLN A 667 -37.55 -5.20 47.40
CA GLN A 667 -36.37 -6.06 47.48
C GLN A 667 -36.08 -6.69 46.11
N VAL A 668 -34.80 -6.94 45.83
CA VAL A 668 -34.36 -7.76 44.69
C VAL A 668 -33.72 -9.04 45.23
N THR A 669 -34.12 -10.20 44.71
CA THR A 669 -33.54 -11.50 45.12
C THR A 669 -33.54 -12.52 43.98
N GLN A 670 -32.56 -13.44 44.01
CA GLN A 670 -32.56 -14.67 43.19
C GLN A 670 -32.74 -15.93 44.05
N ASP A 671 -32.78 -15.77 45.37
CA ASP A 671 -33.03 -16.83 46.35
C ASP A 671 -34.25 -16.45 47.18
N LEU A 672 -35.42 -16.85 46.70
CA LEU A 672 -36.70 -16.59 47.34
C LEU A 672 -36.81 -17.34 48.69
N ALA A 673 -36.24 -18.54 48.78
CA ALA A 673 -36.26 -19.34 50.00
C ALA A 673 -35.48 -18.66 51.13
N ASN A 674 -34.30 -18.12 50.83
CA ASN A 674 -33.54 -17.35 51.80
C ASN A 674 -34.24 -16.02 52.14
N PHE A 675 -34.82 -15.33 51.16
CA PHE A 675 -35.59 -14.11 51.40
C PHE A 675 -36.72 -14.34 52.42
N TRP A 676 -37.48 -15.42 52.30
CA TRP A 676 -38.54 -15.75 53.26
C TRP A 676 -38.02 -16.00 54.68
N ARG A 677 -36.85 -16.64 54.80
CA ARG A 677 -36.25 -17.00 56.10
C ARG A 677 -35.59 -15.84 56.83
N SER A 678 -34.90 -14.96 56.10
CA SER A 678 -34.01 -13.95 56.70
C SER A 678 -34.49 -12.52 56.50
N THR A 679 -34.85 -12.13 55.28
CA THR A 679 -35.10 -10.71 54.91
C THR A 679 -36.57 -10.31 55.03
N TYR A 680 -37.51 -11.26 54.89
CA TYR A 680 -38.94 -10.97 54.85
C TYR A 680 -39.47 -10.33 56.14
N ALA A 681 -38.93 -10.69 57.31
CA ALA A 681 -39.39 -10.15 58.59
C ALA A 681 -39.23 -8.62 58.68
N GLU A 682 -38.11 -8.09 58.17
CA GLU A 682 -37.82 -6.65 58.13
C GLU A 682 -38.73 -5.94 57.11
N VAL A 683 -38.84 -6.53 55.91
CA VAL A 683 -39.73 -6.02 54.84
C VAL A 683 -41.20 -6.01 55.29
N ARG A 684 -41.64 -7.04 56.00
CA ARG A 684 -42.99 -7.14 56.58
C ARG A 684 -43.24 -6.04 57.61
N LYS A 685 -42.26 -5.68 58.44
CA LYS A 685 -42.38 -4.60 59.44
C LYS A 685 -42.65 -3.25 58.77
N ASP A 686 -41.89 -2.91 57.72
CA ASP A 686 -42.07 -1.66 56.97
C ASP A 686 -43.41 -1.65 56.19
N LEU A 687 -43.76 -2.77 55.55
CA LEU A 687 -45.02 -2.89 54.81
C LEU A 687 -46.26 -2.92 55.71
N LYS A 688 -46.19 -3.49 56.92
CA LYS A 688 -47.30 -3.51 57.89
C LYS A 688 -47.63 -2.10 58.41
N GLY A 689 -46.62 -1.25 58.55
CA GLY A 689 -46.79 0.17 58.90
C GLY A 689 -47.50 0.98 57.82
N ARG A 690 -47.20 0.71 56.54
CA ARG A 690 -47.76 1.47 55.39
C ARG A 690 -49.04 0.88 54.80
N TYR A 691 -49.25 -0.43 54.91
CA TYR A 691 -50.38 -1.17 54.32
C TYR A 691 -51.03 -2.17 55.31
N PRO A 692 -51.63 -1.70 56.42
CA PRO A 692 -52.09 -2.57 57.51
C PRO A 692 -53.23 -3.54 57.15
N LYS A 693 -54.05 -3.20 56.14
CA LYS A 693 -55.17 -4.06 55.68
C LYS A 693 -54.71 -5.33 54.94
N LEU A 694 -53.48 -5.36 54.42
CA LEU A 694 -52.94 -6.47 53.62
C LEU A 694 -52.63 -7.70 54.49
N PHE A 695 -52.15 -7.50 55.72
CA PHE A 695 -51.58 -8.56 56.56
C PHE A 695 -52.61 -9.31 57.42
N HIS A 696 -53.85 -8.84 57.53
CA HIS A 696 -54.90 -9.48 58.33
C HIS A 696 -55.42 -10.81 57.74
N LYS A 697 -55.10 -11.13 56.48
CA LYS A 697 -55.62 -12.32 55.76
C LYS A 697 -54.58 -13.40 55.43
N LEU A 698 -53.29 -13.17 55.72
CA LEU A 698 -52.19 -13.94 55.11
C LEU A 698 -51.19 -14.58 56.09
N ASP A 699 -51.37 -14.38 57.40
CA ASP A 699 -50.45 -14.86 58.45
C ASP A 699 -50.32 -16.40 58.60
N PRO A 700 -51.31 -17.27 58.29
CA PRO A 700 -51.18 -18.71 58.60
C PRO A 700 -50.15 -19.48 57.75
N TRP A 701 -49.79 -19.01 56.54
CA TRP A 701 -48.99 -19.82 55.61
C TRP A 701 -47.48 -19.58 55.74
N VAL A 702 -47.04 -18.33 55.93
CA VAL A 702 -45.62 -17.99 56.13
C VAL A 702 -45.10 -18.53 57.47
N GLU A 703 -45.95 -18.56 58.51
CA GLU A 703 -45.61 -19.21 59.79
C GLU A 703 -45.43 -20.73 59.64
N SER A 704 -46.16 -21.38 58.74
CA SER A 704 -46.00 -22.83 58.47
C SER A 704 -44.67 -23.20 57.78
N LEU A 705 -44.11 -22.29 56.97
CA LEU A 705 -42.80 -22.48 56.32
C LEU A 705 -41.64 -22.32 57.30
N ASN A 706 -41.76 -21.42 58.28
CA ASN A 706 -40.76 -21.24 59.33
C ASN A 706 -40.81 -22.35 60.39
N ASN A 707 -41.98 -22.94 60.66
CA ASN A 707 -42.13 -24.02 61.66
C ASN A 707 -41.78 -25.43 61.16
N LYS A 708 -41.67 -25.67 59.85
CA LYS A 708 -41.34 -27.00 59.28
C LYS A 708 -39.88 -27.45 59.44
N LYS A 709 -39.05 -26.71 60.20
CA LYS A 709 -37.63 -27.03 60.44
C LYS A 709 -37.26 -27.25 61.92
N ILE A 710 -38.22 -27.67 62.75
CA ILE A 710 -37.93 -28.21 64.09
C ILE A 710 -37.97 -29.75 64.11
N ASP A 711 -38.54 -30.42 63.11
CA ASP A 711 -38.46 -31.88 62.96
C ASP A 711 -38.21 -32.30 61.51
N ARG A 712 -36.94 -32.30 61.08
CA ARG A 712 -36.28 -33.24 60.15
C ARG A 712 -34.87 -32.79 59.78
#